data_AF-A0A495ZJF6-F1
#
_entry.id   AF-A0A495ZJF6-F1
#
_cell.length_a   1.000
_cell.length_b   1.000
_cell.length_c   1.000
_cell.angle_alpha   90.00
_cell.angle_beta   90.00
_cell.angle_gamma   90.00
#
_symmetry.space_group_name_H-M   'P 1'
#
loop_
_entity.id
_entity.type
_entity.pdbx_description
1 polymer ?
#
loop_
_entity_poly.entity_id
_entity_poly.type
_entity_poly.pdbx_seq_one_letter_code
_entity_poly.pdbx_strand_id
1 'polypeptide(L)'
;MIRLKKPLLSLICLALIVLTGCGEKQEKPETPNEPAKLNELEELNEWRKLPEANFAIPPYARYLDGIKICLDPGHGGQAHLLNYKRGPTGLREAEVNLHVALYLREFLKEAGAIVFMTRTDDSFVSITDRSKLANKNAVDFFISLHHNFFSNPETNYTSTWYHQDADDSRASLDLGRYVQQSVADALRLPQFTPTGLYSDRLIIPSGFGVLRQTKGPAILVEASFYSNPEEEQRLKKESYNKREAYGYFIGIARYVAAGFPKGILLTPAPESSIETKKPRIEIRVEDGVHERGAWMLKRQQVFSNSIRVKLDGVIVPHQYLHAKNLIVITPSKPLSNGVHRVETDLVNYYGNHSLPSEQWFKVVPPAAKLKLHAWTKTLPPDGASYVGITATALDKNGRPIADDEPIHAQTSIGRLAATESLSQNGEARFYLHTDATQPQSGRARVKVAYKNKSETITIRFEKISSGIVQGSVHDVSGNTITDAAVQLVTKKNRTTTNPDGHFFFDNVSPGEVTLNVSKAGYYNLRLETNATSNSAQVLQPQLHPIADGTLIGKVFVLDARYGGSERGTPVINSVAPADLNLAVVKALKEMLELAGASVHLVREKDEKIPVPKRVKAINAIKHDGYYLRIDHGARVKGEPSVIATGYPGNQVAENYLKAILDGFNITLFKTPVETFGDEESPEIRSTNKIALALEIRSINHPHLHESANSPALIAQEAYAIFLGTWKFLKNAQLFEEELNSDTRDEVLLQKELEIHVVDGISRKPIAGARVALDHTFPLVTNRTGKATFHGVHARRYRVAVEAAGYAYRSIESDFPDSGSVSIKIKESVKQ
;
A
#
# COMPACT_ATOMS: atom_id res chain seq x y z
N MET A 1 24.34 44.23 21.14
CA MET A 1 25.05 45.54 21.14
C MET A 1 26.24 45.46 22.09
N ILE A 2 27.36 46.09 21.71
CA ILE A 2 28.47 46.59 22.55
C ILE A 2 29.33 45.58 23.35
N ARG A 3 30.65 45.65 23.07
CA ARG A 3 31.78 45.02 23.78
C ARG A 3 32.12 45.76 25.09
N LEU A 4 32.96 45.13 25.93
CA LEU A 4 34.12 45.66 26.71
C LEU A 4 34.34 44.69 27.91
N LYS A 5 35.51 44.34 28.45
CA LYS A 5 36.96 44.34 28.12
C LYS A 5 37.64 43.60 29.32
N LYS A 6 38.79 42.93 29.14
CA LYS A 6 39.63 42.39 30.26
C LYS A 6 40.46 43.53 30.91
N PRO A 7 41.04 43.30 32.10
CA PRO A 7 42.46 42.85 32.25
C PRO A 7 42.58 41.66 33.25
N LEU A 8 43.60 40.79 33.31
CA LEU A 8 45.01 40.69 32.88
C LEU A 8 46.07 41.23 33.88
N LEU A 9 46.81 40.31 34.51
CA LEU A 9 48.25 40.28 34.93
C LEU A 9 48.43 38.89 35.64
N SER A 10 49.32 37.92 35.30
CA SER A 10 50.80 37.84 35.17
C SER A 10 51.54 38.06 36.50
N LEU A 11 52.60 37.35 36.94
CA LEU A 11 53.66 36.50 36.33
C LEU A 11 53.77 35.13 37.10
N ILE A 12 54.62 34.11 36.84
CA ILE A 12 56.08 33.98 36.56
C ILE A 12 56.27 32.69 35.71
N CYS A 13 56.78 32.73 34.48
CA CYS A 13 58.14 32.96 33.98
C CYS A 13 59.03 31.71 33.86
N LEU A 14 59.20 31.30 32.59
CA LEU A 14 60.26 30.46 32.02
C LEU A 14 61.55 31.29 31.84
N ALA A 15 62.75 30.68 31.94
CA ALA A 15 63.88 30.90 31.01
C ALA A 15 65.20 30.26 31.49
N LEU A 16 65.89 29.54 30.58
CA LEU A 16 67.26 29.91 30.19
C LEU A 16 67.64 29.26 28.84
N ILE A 17 68.33 30.04 28.01
CA ILE A 17 68.77 29.77 26.62
C ILE A 17 70.19 30.29 26.50
N VAL A 18 71.11 29.62 25.77
CA VAL A 18 72.32 30.24 25.20
C VAL A 18 72.68 29.60 23.84
N LEU A 19 72.67 30.44 22.78
CA LEU A 19 73.56 30.57 21.60
C LEU A 19 74.26 29.30 21.01
N THR A 20 74.34 29.03 19.69
CA THR A 20 74.22 29.82 18.43
C THR A 20 73.45 29.00 17.34
N GLY A 21 73.18 29.41 16.09
CA GLY A 21 73.31 30.70 15.37
C GLY A 21 73.25 30.53 13.82
N CYS A 22 73.22 31.66 13.08
CA CYS A 22 73.33 31.84 11.61
C CYS A 22 72.30 31.19 10.65
N GLY A 23 71.55 32.03 9.93
CA GLY A 23 71.15 31.76 8.53
C GLY A 23 69.66 31.87 8.18
N GLU A 24 69.11 33.09 8.07
CA GLU A 24 67.81 33.29 7.41
C GLU A 24 67.93 33.12 5.88
N LYS A 25 66.98 32.38 5.30
CA LYS A 25 66.46 32.63 3.95
C LYS A 25 64.94 32.50 3.98
N GLN A 26 64.24 33.51 3.47
CA GLN A 26 62.83 33.39 3.13
C GLN A 26 62.70 32.48 1.90
N GLU A 27 62.04 31.33 2.05
CA GLU A 27 61.56 30.58 0.91
C GLU A 27 60.22 31.15 0.43
N LYS A 28 60.09 31.28 -0.90
CA LYS A 28 58.85 31.67 -1.56
C LYS A 28 57.78 30.58 -1.36
N PRO A 29 56.49 30.90 -1.47
CA PRO A 29 55.48 29.86 -1.64
C PRO A 29 55.82 29.01 -2.87
N GLU A 30 55.91 27.69 -2.68
CA GLU A 30 56.14 26.74 -3.76
C GLU A 30 55.01 26.84 -4.80
N THR A 31 55.40 26.71 -6.07
CA THR A 31 54.48 26.48 -7.19
C THR A 31 53.78 25.13 -7.04
N PRO A 32 52.64 24.89 -7.72
CA PRO A 32 51.98 23.58 -7.71
C PRO A 32 52.96 22.48 -8.10
N ASN A 33 53.13 21.49 -7.21
CA ASN A 33 54.15 20.46 -7.35
C ASN A 33 53.89 19.49 -8.53
N GLU A 34 54.98 18.84 -8.93
CA GLU A 34 55.11 17.94 -10.10
C GLU A 34 54.03 16.84 -10.17
N PRO A 35 53.76 16.27 -11.37
CA PRO A 35 53.02 15.02 -11.48
C PRO A 35 53.68 13.91 -10.65
N ALA A 36 52.87 13.07 -10.01
CA ALA A 36 53.32 12.00 -9.12
C ALA A 36 54.40 11.11 -9.76
N LYS A 37 55.42 10.77 -8.98
CA LYS A 37 56.57 9.98 -9.46
C LYS A 37 56.12 8.57 -9.85
N LEU A 38 56.71 8.01 -10.91
CA LEU A 38 56.34 6.71 -11.49
C LEU A 38 56.13 5.60 -10.44
N ASN A 39 56.98 5.53 -9.41
CA ASN A 39 56.93 4.50 -8.37
C ASN A 39 55.59 4.47 -7.61
N GLU A 40 54.94 5.62 -7.35
CA GLU A 40 53.63 5.64 -6.69
C GLU A 40 52.53 5.09 -7.63
N LEU A 41 52.65 5.32 -8.93
CA LEU A 41 51.75 4.75 -9.95
C LEU A 41 51.99 3.25 -10.17
N GLU A 42 53.22 2.77 -10.00
CA GLU A 42 53.55 1.34 -10.04
C GLU A 42 53.04 0.59 -8.80
N GLU A 43 53.23 1.13 -7.58
CA GLU A 43 52.60 0.57 -6.37
C GLU A 43 51.08 0.60 -6.46
N LEU A 44 50.50 1.66 -7.04
CA LEU A 44 49.06 1.75 -7.33
C LEU A 44 48.57 0.70 -8.36
N ASN A 45 49.44 0.15 -9.20
CA ASN A 45 49.12 -0.91 -10.14
C ASN A 45 49.30 -2.32 -9.53
N GLU A 46 50.26 -2.52 -8.62
CA GLU A 46 50.45 -3.81 -7.94
C GLU A 46 49.27 -4.17 -7.01
N TRP A 47 48.69 -3.22 -6.26
CA TRP A 47 47.51 -3.54 -5.45
C TRP A 47 46.28 -3.85 -6.32
N ARG A 48 46.15 -3.27 -7.51
CA ARG A 48 45.04 -3.55 -8.44
C ARG A 48 45.10 -4.93 -9.08
N LYS A 49 46.26 -5.61 -9.07
CA LYS A 49 46.33 -7.01 -9.51
C LYS A 49 45.52 -7.89 -8.57
N LEU A 50 44.52 -8.56 -9.12
CA LEU A 50 43.72 -9.54 -8.39
C LEU A 50 44.63 -10.71 -7.98
N PRO A 51 44.67 -11.11 -6.69
CA PRO A 51 45.42 -12.27 -6.25
C PRO A 51 44.79 -13.54 -6.81
N GLU A 52 45.47 -14.68 -6.77
CA GLU A 52 44.87 -15.95 -7.17
C GLU A 52 43.59 -16.25 -6.36
N ALA A 53 42.61 -16.90 -7.00
CA ALA A 53 41.28 -17.06 -6.42
C ALA A 53 41.23 -18.22 -5.43
N ASN A 54 41.12 -17.90 -4.14
CA ASN A 54 40.91 -18.87 -3.06
C ASN A 54 39.49 -18.70 -2.50
N PHE A 55 38.68 -19.76 -2.61
CA PHE A 55 37.26 -19.78 -2.24
C PHE A 55 36.97 -20.61 -0.98
N ALA A 56 37.94 -20.73 -0.06
CA ALA A 56 37.79 -21.55 1.15
C ALA A 56 36.69 -21.03 2.11
N ILE A 57 35.81 -21.92 2.57
CA ILE A 57 34.81 -21.57 3.60
C ILE A 57 35.52 -21.28 4.92
N PRO A 58 35.42 -20.06 5.48
CA PRO A 58 36.11 -19.72 6.71
C PRO A 58 35.39 -20.34 7.92
N PRO A 59 36.09 -20.71 9.02
CA PRO A 59 35.47 -21.38 10.17
C PRO A 59 34.33 -20.60 10.84
N TYR A 60 34.26 -19.28 10.68
CA TYR A 60 33.16 -18.46 11.21
C TYR A 60 31.89 -18.49 10.34
N ALA A 61 31.96 -18.98 9.10
CA ALA A 61 30.78 -19.16 8.25
C ALA A 61 29.79 -20.18 8.82
N ARG A 62 30.22 -21.07 9.73
CA ARG A 62 29.34 -22.01 10.46
C ARG A 62 28.14 -21.37 11.18
N TYR A 63 28.19 -20.06 11.45
CA TYR A 63 27.07 -19.34 12.05
C TYR A 63 25.97 -18.97 11.05
N LEU A 64 26.17 -19.25 9.75
CA LEU A 64 25.14 -19.12 8.70
C LEU A 64 24.14 -20.27 8.69
N ASP A 65 24.42 -21.36 9.40
CA ASP A 65 23.52 -22.52 9.50
C ASP A 65 22.12 -22.10 9.96
N GLY A 66 21.12 -22.43 9.14
CA GLY A 66 19.71 -22.07 9.36
C GLY A 66 19.32 -20.60 9.12
N ILE A 67 20.27 -19.70 8.84
CA ILE A 67 19.95 -18.29 8.51
C ILE A 67 19.24 -18.21 7.17
N LYS A 68 18.11 -17.51 7.12
CA LYS A 68 17.29 -17.35 5.91
C LYS A 68 17.68 -16.08 5.17
N ILE A 69 18.11 -16.22 3.92
CA ILE A 69 18.59 -15.09 3.11
C ILE A 69 17.81 -15.08 1.79
N CYS A 70 17.24 -13.93 1.42
CA CYS A 70 16.71 -13.72 0.08
C CYS A 70 17.74 -13.00 -0.78
N LEU A 71 18.16 -13.63 -1.88
CA LEU A 71 18.97 -13.01 -2.92
C LEU A 71 18.07 -12.56 -4.07
N ASP A 72 18.26 -11.33 -4.52
CA ASP A 72 17.50 -10.74 -5.60
C ASP A 72 18.42 -10.34 -6.76
N PRO A 73 18.55 -11.17 -7.81
CA PRO A 73 19.26 -10.78 -9.01
C PRO A 73 18.47 -9.71 -9.75
N GLY A 74 19.00 -8.47 -9.77
CA GLY A 74 18.34 -7.32 -10.39
C GLY A 74 17.93 -7.57 -11.85
N HIS A 75 16.84 -6.94 -12.30
CA HIS A 75 16.27 -7.09 -13.66
C HIS A 75 15.82 -8.52 -13.99
N GLY A 76 15.69 -8.87 -15.27
CA GLY A 76 15.26 -10.18 -15.78
C GLY A 76 14.06 -10.08 -16.73
N GLY A 77 14.08 -10.84 -17.83
CA GLY A 77 13.01 -10.91 -18.84
C GLY A 77 13.07 -9.85 -19.95
N GLN A 78 13.88 -8.80 -19.79
CA GLN A 78 14.04 -7.72 -20.80
C GLN A 78 15.00 -8.08 -21.95
N ALA A 79 15.28 -9.36 -22.21
CA ALA A 79 16.20 -9.79 -23.28
C ALA A 79 15.85 -9.22 -24.67
N HIS A 80 14.55 -9.05 -24.91
CA HIS A 80 13.96 -8.53 -26.14
C HIS A 80 14.08 -7.00 -26.31
N LEU A 81 14.41 -6.26 -25.25
CA LEU A 81 14.60 -4.80 -25.34
C LEU A 81 16.01 -4.49 -25.87
N LEU A 82 16.07 -3.81 -27.01
CA LEU A 82 17.32 -3.36 -27.60
C LEU A 82 17.97 -2.30 -26.69
N ASN A 83 19.29 -2.42 -26.45
CA ASN A 83 20.10 -1.52 -25.64
C ASN A 83 19.71 -1.35 -24.15
N TYR A 84 18.69 -2.05 -23.63
CA TYR A 84 18.32 -1.97 -22.21
C TYR A 84 19.41 -2.55 -21.29
N LYS A 85 20.05 -1.67 -20.50
CA LYS A 85 21.07 -1.98 -19.49
C LYS A 85 22.18 -2.91 -20.00
N ARG A 86 22.84 -2.45 -21.07
CA ARG A 86 23.94 -3.16 -21.75
C ARG A 86 25.26 -2.38 -21.69
N GLY A 87 26.36 -3.10 -21.53
CA GLY A 87 27.71 -2.55 -21.66
C GLY A 87 28.13 -2.33 -23.13
N PRO A 88 29.31 -1.72 -23.36
CA PRO A 88 29.83 -1.39 -24.69
C PRO A 88 29.85 -2.55 -25.71
N THR A 89 29.99 -3.79 -25.25
CA THR A 89 29.98 -4.99 -26.11
C THR A 89 28.67 -5.78 -26.08
N GLY A 90 27.63 -5.25 -25.43
CA GLY A 90 26.29 -5.83 -25.38
C GLY A 90 26.01 -6.74 -24.17
N LEU A 91 26.97 -6.91 -23.25
CA LEU A 91 26.78 -7.66 -21.99
C LEU A 91 25.63 -7.04 -21.20
N ARG A 92 24.71 -7.87 -20.70
CA ARG A 92 23.51 -7.41 -19.98
C ARG A 92 23.73 -7.44 -18.48
N GLU A 93 23.34 -6.37 -17.80
CA GLU A 93 23.36 -6.31 -16.33
C GLU A 93 22.60 -7.48 -15.69
N ALA A 94 21.39 -7.77 -16.20
CA ALA A 94 20.52 -8.86 -15.71
C ALA A 94 21.19 -10.25 -15.74
N GLU A 95 22.15 -10.46 -16.65
CA GLU A 95 22.87 -11.71 -16.82
C GLU A 95 24.01 -11.83 -15.81
N VAL A 96 24.79 -10.76 -15.63
CA VAL A 96 25.85 -10.68 -14.61
C VAL A 96 25.25 -10.82 -13.20
N ASN A 97 24.20 -10.06 -12.90
CA ASN A 97 23.46 -10.13 -11.63
C ASN A 97 23.02 -11.57 -11.30
N LEU A 98 22.52 -12.30 -12.30
CA LEU A 98 22.10 -13.70 -12.14
C LEU A 98 23.29 -14.62 -11.89
N HIS A 99 24.37 -14.52 -12.67
CA HIS A 99 25.56 -15.35 -12.50
C HIS A 99 26.19 -15.18 -11.11
N VAL A 100 26.38 -13.95 -10.64
CA VAL A 100 26.93 -13.67 -9.30
C VAL A 100 26.01 -14.22 -8.21
N ALA A 101 24.70 -13.97 -8.30
CA ALA A 101 23.74 -14.44 -7.30
C ALA A 101 23.64 -15.98 -7.24
N LEU A 102 23.79 -16.69 -8.37
CA LEU A 102 23.85 -18.15 -8.42
C LEU A 102 25.11 -18.68 -7.73
N TYR A 103 26.28 -18.08 -7.93
CA TYR A 103 27.49 -18.48 -7.19
C TYR A 103 27.39 -18.18 -5.70
N LEU A 104 26.82 -17.02 -5.33
CA LEU A 104 26.60 -16.64 -3.93
C LEU A 104 25.65 -17.61 -3.23
N ARG A 105 24.59 -18.04 -3.92
CA ARG A 105 23.65 -19.06 -3.44
C ARG A 105 24.36 -20.36 -3.06
N GLU A 106 25.29 -20.85 -3.88
CA GLU A 106 26.01 -22.09 -3.57
C GLU A 106 26.93 -21.93 -2.37
N PHE A 107 27.74 -20.85 -2.28
CA PHE A 107 28.59 -20.59 -1.11
C PHE A 107 27.78 -20.49 0.20
N LEU A 108 26.63 -19.81 0.17
CA LEU A 108 25.75 -19.67 1.32
C LEU A 108 25.12 -21.01 1.73
N LYS A 109 24.67 -21.83 0.77
CA LYS A 109 24.13 -23.17 1.02
C LYS A 109 25.18 -24.13 1.58
N GLU A 110 26.40 -24.10 1.05
CA GLU A 110 27.52 -24.93 1.54
C GLU A 110 27.89 -24.58 2.99
N ALA A 111 27.65 -23.33 3.41
CA ALA A 111 27.76 -22.87 4.80
C ALA A 111 26.48 -23.08 5.66
N GLY A 112 25.45 -23.75 5.15
CA GLY A 112 24.22 -24.10 5.88
C GLY A 112 23.07 -23.08 5.81
N ALA A 113 23.20 -21.98 5.06
CA ALA A 113 22.14 -20.98 4.95
C ALA A 113 20.96 -21.46 4.09
N ILE A 114 19.76 -21.03 4.46
CA ILE A 114 18.52 -21.25 3.71
C ILE A 114 18.34 -20.11 2.71
N VAL A 115 18.71 -20.35 1.44
CA VAL A 115 18.71 -19.30 0.41
C VAL A 115 17.44 -19.35 -0.45
N PHE A 116 16.71 -18.24 -0.45
CA PHE A 116 15.64 -17.92 -1.39
C PHE A 116 16.19 -17.05 -2.53
N MET A 117 15.66 -17.23 -3.74
CA MET A 117 16.02 -16.46 -4.93
C MET A 117 14.76 -15.83 -5.49
N THR A 118 14.78 -14.54 -5.85
CA THR A 118 13.62 -13.92 -6.52
C THR A 118 13.41 -14.47 -7.94
N ARG A 119 14.50 -14.79 -8.63
CA ARG A 119 14.53 -15.54 -9.90
C ARG A 119 15.78 -16.42 -9.98
N THR A 120 15.71 -17.49 -10.76
CA THR A 120 16.85 -18.42 -11.01
C THR A 120 17.25 -18.50 -12.48
N ASP A 121 16.57 -17.75 -13.34
CA ASP A 121 16.74 -17.64 -14.79
C ASP A 121 16.49 -16.17 -15.23
N ASP A 122 16.41 -15.93 -16.53
CA ASP A 122 16.11 -14.61 -17.11
C ASP A 122 14.60 -14.32 -17.18
N SER A 123 13.86 -14.66 -16.13
CA SER A 123 12.44 -14.30 -15.98
C SER A 123 12.25 -12.88 -15.44
N PHE A 124 11.13 -12.25 -15.82
CA PHE A 124 10.69 -11.00 -15.21
C PHE A 124 10.03 -11.26 -13.85
N VAL A 125 10.47 -10.51 -12.84
CA VAL A 125 9.84 -10.47 -11.51
C VAL A 125 9.67 -9.02 -11.10
N SER A 126 8.46 -8.62 -10.70
CA SER A 126 8.16 -7.24 -10.33
C SER A 126 8.86 -6.84 -9.02
N ILE A 127 9.11 -5.54 -8.85
CA ILE A 127 9.68 -4.97 -7.61
C ILE A 127 8.86 -5.37 -6.36
N THR A 128 7.53 -5.41 -6.51
CA THR A 128 6.62 -5.81 -5.44
C THR A 128 6.75 -7.29 -5.13
N ASP A 129 6.85 -8.15 -6.13
CA ASP A 129 6.86 -9.61 -5.93
C ASP A 129 8.21 -10.10 -5.35
N ARG A 130 9.32 -9.46 -5.72
CA ARG A 130 10.64 -9.63 -5.06
C ARG A 130 10.53 -9.45 -3.54
N SER A 131 9.88 -8.36 -3.14
CA SER A 131 9.66 -7.99 -1.73
C SER A 131 8.63 -8.89 -1.05
N LYS A 132 7.51 -9.22 -1.72
CA LYS A 132 6.51 -10.19 -1.24
C LYS A 132 7.16 -11.55 -0.95
N LEU A 133 8.05 -12.04 -1.82
CA LEU A 133 8.74 -13.33 -1.63
C LEU A 133 9.61 -13.32 -0.36
N ALA A 134 10.42 -12.28 -0.16
CA ALA A 134 11.24 -12.13 1.04
C ALA A 134 10.38 -12.09 2.31
N ASN A 135 9.31 -11.28 2.29
CA ASN A 135 8.37 -11.12 3.39
C ASN A 135 7.60 -12.40 3.71
N LYS A 136 7.15 -13.15 2.69
CA LYS A 136 6.37 -14.40 2.84
C LYS A 136 7.19 -15.51 3.52
N ASN A 137 8.49 -15.58 3.24
CA ASN A 137 9.39 -16.59 3.81
C ASN A 137 9.98 -16.19 5.19
N ALA A 138 9.70 -14.96 5.65
CA ALA A 138 10.26 -14.36 6.85
C ALA A 138 11.79 -14.53 6.92
N VAL A 139 12.47 -14.01 5.90
CA VAL A 139 13.94 -14.05 5.81
C VAL A 139 14.59 -13.13 6.84
N ASP A 140 15.75 -13.52 7.36
CA ASP A 140 16.53 -12.72 8.32
C ASP A 140 17.07 -11.44 7.67
N PHE A 141 17.39 -11.48 6.37
CA PHE A 141 17.71 -10.31 5.55
C PHE A 141 17.61 -10.56 4.03
N PHE A 142 17.57 -9.46 3.28
CA PHE A 142 17.44 -9.41 1.82
C PHE A 142 18.63 -8.67 1.19
N ILE A 143 19.14 -9.19 0.06
CA ILE A 143 20.26 -8.61 -0.69
C ILE A 143 19.88 -8.58 -2.17
N SER A 144 19.75 -7.39 -2.75
CA SER A 144 19.59 -7.19 -4.19
C SER A 144 20.96 -6.95 -4.84
N LEU A 145 21.26 -7.67 -5.91
CA LEU A 145 22.54 -7.67 -6.63
C LEU A 145 22.38 -6.98 -7.97
N HIS A 146 23.15 -5.92 -8.18
CA HIS A 146 23.12 -5.03 -9.34
C HIS A 146 24.53 -4.65 -9.81
N HIS A 147 24.60 -4.20 -11.05
CA HIS A 147 25.81 -3.60 -11.64
C HIS A 147 25.44 -2.26 -12.27
N ASN A 148 26.28 -1.27 -12.07
CA ASN A 148 25.91 0.12 -12.27
C ASN A 148 26.26 0.63 -13.67
N PHE A 149 25.71 1.78 -14.02
CA PHE A 149 25.99 2.51 -15.25
C PHE A 149 26.28 3.97 -14.95
N PHE A 150 27.30 4.51 -15.60
CA PHE A 150 27.52 5.95 -15.65
C PHE A 150 28.00 6.39 -17.03
N SER A 151 27.71 7.63 -17.39
CA SER A 151 28.06 8.19 -18.70
C SER A 151 29.56 8.42 -18.89
N ASN A 152 30.33 8.53 -17.80
CA ASN A 152 31.79 8.47 -17.85
C ASN A 152 32.23 6.99 -17.80
N PRO A 153 32.86 6.44 -18.87
CA PRO A 153 33.31 5.06 -18.89
C PRO A 153 34.42 4.77 -17.87
N GLU A 154 35.16 5.77 -17.39
CA GLU A 154 36.22 5.59 -16.37
C GLU A 154 35.65 5.38 -14.95
N THR A 155 34.35 5.59 -14.74
CA THR A 155 33.73 5.38 -13.43
C THR A 155 33.60 3.89 -13.12
N ASN A 156 34.28 3.43 -12.06
CA ASN A 156 34.14 2.08 -11.53
C ASN A 156 34.43 2.05 -10.02
N TYR A 157 33.44 1.70 -9.20
CA TYR A 157 33.53 1.50 -7.75
C TYR A 157 32.34 0.69 -7.23
N THR A 158 32.46 0.08 -6.04
CA THR A 158 31.36 -0.61 -5.37
C THR A 158 30.52 0.37 -4.55
N SER A 159 29.19 0.27 -4.59
CA SER A 159 28.30 1.03 -3.70
C SER A 159 27.14 0.19 -3.16
N THR A 160 26.80 0.41 -1.90
CA THR A 160 25.73 -0.33 -1.19
C THR A 160 24.70 0.64 -0.64
N TRP A 161 23.44 0.34 -0.92
CA TRP A 161 22.28 1.18 -0.68
C TRP A 161 21.37 0.55 0.37
N TYR A 162 20.91 1.36 1.32
CA TYR A 162 19.92 0.97 2.34
C TYR A 162 18.72 1.93 2.29
N HIS A 163 17.58 1.48 2.81
CA HIS A 163 16.36 2.30 2.79
C HIS A 163 16.38 3.42 3.85
N GLN A 164 15.83 4.59 3.57
CA GLN A 164 15.61 5.66 4.57
C GLN A 164 16.88 6.24 5.23
N ASP A 165 16.69 6.91 6.37
CA ASP A 165 17.74 7.57 7.13
C ASP A 165 18.43 6.55 8.05
N ALA A 166 19.67 6.85 8.46
CA ALA A 166 20.51 5.90 9.19
C ALA A 166 19.91 5.44 10.54
N ASP A 167 19.07 6.27 11.16
CA ASP A 167 18.40 5.95 12.42
C ASP A 167 17.26 4.94 12.28
N ASP A 168 16.67 4.80 11.09
CA ASP A 168 15.49 3.95 10.82
C ASP A 168 15.89 2.57 10.24
N SER A 169 17.04 2.47 9.57
CA SER A 169 17.49 1.25 8.85
C SER A 169 18.80 0.67 9.38
N ARG A 170 18.94 0.70 10.70
CA ARG A 170 20.16 0.32 11.43
C ARG A 170 20.68 -1.08 11.12
N ALA A 171 19.82 -2.10 11.15
CA ALA A 171 20.23 -3.48 10.84
C ALA A 171 20.64 -3.64 9.35
N SER A 172 20.00 -2.91 8.43
CA SER A 172 20.39 -2.86 7.01
C SER A 172 21.75 -2.17 6.81
N LEU A 173 22.02 -1.11 7.57
CA LEU A 173 23.31 -0.43 7.61
C LEU A 173 24.43 -1.35 8.10
N ASP A 174 24.19 -2.13 9.15
CA ASP A 174 25.18 -3.07 9.68
C ASP A 174 25.51 -4.15 8.65
N LEU A 175 24.49 -4.77 8.04
CA LEU A 175 24.65 -5.72 6.93
C LEU A 175 25.43 -5.09 5.77
N GLY A 176 24.99 -3.90 5.33
CA GLY A 176 25.62 -3.14 4.25
C GLY A 176 27.10 -2.89 4.50
N ARG A 177 27.48 -2.47 5.71
CA ARG A 177 28.88 -2.21 6.10
C ARG A 177 29.79 -3.41 5.85
N TYR A 178 29.37 -4.63 6.21
CA TYR A 178 30.19 -5.82 5.99
C TYR A 178 30.23 -6.27 4.53
N VAL A 179 29.10 -6.21 3.83
CA VAL A 179 28.98 -6.61 2.43
C VAL A 179 29.77 -5.65 1.53
N GLN A 180 29.53 -4.35 1.64
CA GLN A 180 30.23 -3.30 0.91
C GLN A 180 31.75 -3.43 1.00
N GLN A 181 32.28 -3.52 2.24
CA GLN A 181 33.72 -3.65 2.46
C GLN A 181 34.26 -4.92 1.79
N SER A 182 33.58 -6.06 1.97
CA SER A 182 34.08 -7.36 1.49
C SER A 182 33.96 -7.54 -0.02
N VAL A 183 32.96 -6.91 -0.67
CA VAL A 183 32.85 -6.84 -2.14
C VAL A 183 33.93 -5.90 -2.71
N ALA A 184 34.09 -4.70 -2.15
CA ALA A 184 35.15 -3.77 -2.58
C ALA A 184 36.56 -4.37 -2.44
N ASP A 185 36.85 -5.07 -1.33
CA ASP A 185 38.11 -5.79 -1.10
C ASP A 185 38.32 -6.95 -2.10
N ALA A 186 37.25 -7.67 -2.45
CA ALA A 186 37.33 -8.82 -3.35
C ALA A 186 37.58 -8.41 -4.81
N LEU A 187 36.95 -7.32 -5.25
CA LEU A 187 37.08 -6.76 -6.60
C LEU A 187 38.28 -5.82 -6.77
N ARG A 188 38.82 -5.28 -5.67
CA ARG A 188 39.91 -4.29 -5.64
C ARG A 188 39.65 -3.06 -6.53
N LEU A 189 38.42 -2.56 -6.49
CA LEU A 189 38.03 -1.36 -7.23
C LEU A 189 38.47 -0.08 -6.48
N PRO A 190 38.62 1.06 -7.19
CA PRO A 190 38.77 2.36 -6.55
C PRO A 190 37.62 2.65 -5.56
N GLN A 191 37.93 3.22 -4.41
CA GLN A 191 36.93 3.76 -3.49
C GLN A 191 36.83 5.28 -3.67
N PHE A 192 35.63 5.76 -4.03
CA PHE A 192 35.37 7.19 -4.24
C PHE A 192 34.97 7.93 -2.96
N THR A 193 34.46 7.21 -1.95
CA THR A 193 34.11 7.74 -0.63
C THR A 193 34.63 6.79 0.46
N PRO A 194 34.72 7.21 1.74
CA PRO A 194 35.32 6.40 2.81
C PRO A 194 34.64 5.06 3.12
N THR A 195 33.45 4.81 2.58
CA THR A 195 32.73 3.54 2.77
C THR A 195 31.95 3.09 1.52
N GLY A 196 31.42 4.00 0.70
CA GLY A 196 30.46 3.66 -0.37
C GLY A 196 29.09 3.19 0.13
N LEU A 197 28.74 3.48 1.38
CA LEU A 197 27.41 3.22 1.96
C LEU A 197 26.49 4.45 1.81
N TYR A 198 25.31 4.25 1.23
CA TYR A 198 24.41 5.35 0.85
C TYR A 198 22.95 5.06 1.19
N SER A 199 22.20 6.10 1.53
CA SER A 199 20.74 6.02 1.60
C SER A 199 20.16 6.04 0.18
N ASP A 200 19.21 5.16 -0.11
CA ASP A 200 18.45 5.17 -1.36
C ASP A 200 17.69 6.48 -1.61
N ARG A 201 17.39 7.24 -0.54
CA ARG A 201 16.79 8.58 -0.59
C ARG A 201 17.65 9.63 -1.31
N LEU A 202 18.96 9.37 -1.49
CA LEU A 202 19.85 10.24 -2.26
C LEU A 202 19.58 10.18 -3.77
N ILE A 203 19.04 9.06 -4.27
CA ILE A 203 18.69 8.87 -5.69
C ILE A 203 17.19 9.05 -5.90
N ILE A 204 16.37 8.46 -5.01
CA ILE A 204 14.91 8.47 -5.12
C ILE A 204 14.33 8.90 -3.77
N PRO A 205 13.65 10.05 -3.63
CA PRO A 205 13.10 10.50 -2.35
C PRO A 205 12.12 9.53 -1.64
N SER A 206 11.46 8.63 -2.37
CA SER A 206 10.65 7.54 -1.79
C SER A 206 11.47 6.33 -1.34
N GLY A 207 12.73 6.22 -1.77
CA GLY A 207 13.59 5.05 -1.69
C GLY A 207 13.41 4.05 -2.84
N PHE A 208 14.27 3.04 -2.90
CA PHE A 208 14.19 1.92 -3.83
C PHE A 208 13.07 0.98 -3.41
N GLY A 209 12.22 0.57 -4.36
CA GLY A 209 11.02 -0.21 -4.03
C GLY A 209 11.30 -1.54 -3.35
N VAL A 210 12.33 -2.28 -3.79
CA VAL A 210 12.73 -3.57 -3.20
C VAL A 210 13.21 -3.43 -1.74
N LEU A 211 13.84 -2.31 -1.39
CA LEU A 211 14.30 -2.05 -0.03
C LEU A 211 13.16 -1.52 0.85
N ARG A 212 12.33 -0.63 0.31
CA ARG A 212 11.17 -0.04 1.00
C ARG A 212 10.10 -1.05 1.37
N GLN A 213 9.84 -2.03 0.50
CA GLN A 213 8.74 -2.98 0.67
C GLN A 213 9.17 -4.25 1.41
N THR A 214 10.47 -4.46 1.67
CA THR A 214 10.97 -5.56 2.49
C THR A 214 10.87 -5.18 3.97
N LYS A 215 10.29 -6.07 4.79
CA LYS A 215 10.05 -5.85 6.23
C LYS A 215 11.28 -6.10 7.10
N GLY A 216 12.17 -6.99 6.65
CA GLY A 216 13.45 -7.26 7.30
C GLY A 216 14.55 -6.30 6.84
N PRO A 217 15.77 -6.42 7.39
CA PRO A 217 16.95 -5.73 6.87
C PRO A 217 17.15 -6.01 5.38
N ALA A 218 17.40 -4.97 4.60
CA ALA A 218 17.48 -5.04 3.15
C ALA A 218 18.55 -4.08 2.62
N ILE A 219 19.41 -4.59 1.74
CA ILE A 219 20.39 -3.79 0.98
C ILE A 219 20.29 -4.06 -0.52
N LEU A 220 20.68 -3.08 -1.32
CA LEU A 220 20.95 -3.22 -2.75
C LEU A 220 22.42 -2.88 -2.99
N VAL A 221 23.15 -3.74 -3.69
CA VAL A 221 24.57 -3.55 -3.96
C VAL A 221 24.78 -3.40 -5.46
N GLU A 222 25.33 -2.25 -5.83
CA GLU A 222 25.84 -1.90 -7.15
C GLU A 222 27.34 -2.24 -7.16
N ALA A 223 27.69 -3.45 -7.59
CA ALA A 223 28.99 -4.05 -7.30
C ALA A 223 30.17 -3.41 -8.05
N SER A 224 29.99 -3.19 -9.35
CA SER A 224 30.90 -2.50 -10.26
C SER A 224 30.13 -1.93 -11.46
N PHE A 225 30.79 -1.24 -12.39
CA PHE A 225 30.13 -0.53 -13.49
C PHE A 225 30.28 -1.24 -14.84
N TYR A 226 29.19 -1.75 -15.41
CA TYR A 226 29.22 -2.40 -16.73
C TYR A 226 29.43 -1.40 -17.90
N SER A 227 29.32 -0.09 -17.62
CA SER A 227 29.69 0.98 -18.57
C SER A 227 31.20 1.13 -18.73
N ASN A 228 32.01 0.61 -17.80
CA ASN A 228 33.47 0.64 -17.89
C ASN A 228 33.95 -0.50 -18.82
N PRO A 229 34.67 -0.21 -19.93
CA PRO A 229 35.03 -1.23 -20.92
C PRO A 229 35.94 -2.34 -20.39
N GLU A 230 36.87 -2.01 -19.47
CA GLU A 230 37.72 -3.03 -18.85
C GLU A 230 36.92 -3.94 -17.92
N GLU A 231 36.06 -3.34 -17.11
CA GLU A 231 35.19 -4.03 -16.15
C GLU A 231 34.21 -4.95 -16.87
N GLU A 232 33.61 -4.51 -17.99
CA GLU A 232 32.77 -5.37 -18.84
C GLU A 232 33.55 -6.62 -19.31
N GLN A 233 34.86 -6.52 -19.62
CA GLN A 233 35.67 -7.70 -19.93
C GLN A 233 36.01 -8.57 -18.70
N ARG A 234 35.93 -8.03 -17.47
CA ARG A 234 36.04 -8.80 -16.22
C ARG A 234 34.72 -9.54 -15.94
N LEU A 235 33.58 -8.86 -16.01
CA LEU A 235 32.22 -9.39 -15.75
C LEU A 235 31.78 -10.52 -16.71
N LYS A 236 32.43 -10.65 -17.87
CA LYS A 236 32.27 -11.82 -18.76
C LYS A 236 32.93 -13.09 -18.26
N LYS A 237 33.86 -13.00 -17.29
CA LYS A 237 34.68 -14.13 -16.84
C LYS A 237 34.03 -14.79 -15.63
N GLU A 238 33.74 -16.09 -15.75
CA GLU A 238 33.19 -16.91 -14.68
C GLU A 238 33.96 -16.77 -13.35
N SER A 239 35.29 -16.79 -13.43
CA SER A 239 36.18 -16.67 -12.26
C SER A 239 36.14 -15.30 -11.58
N TYR A 240 35.71 -14.24 -12.28
CA TYR A 240 35.51 -12.91 -11.72
C TYR A 240 34.14 -12.83 -11.01
N ASN A 241 33.08 -13.31 -11.66
CA ASN A 241 31.73 -13.33 -11.08
C ASN A 241 31.68 -14.23 -9.83
N LYS A 242 32.44 -15.33 -9.81
CA LYS A 242 32.63 -16.19 -8.62
C LYS A 242 33.45 -15.52 -7.52
N ARG A 243 34.42 -14.67 -7.86
CA ARG A 243 35.18 -13.82 -6.91
C ARG A 243 34.30 -12.77 -6.26
N GLU A 244 33.45 -12.11 -7.04
CA GLU A 244 32.47 -11.16 -6.53
C GLU A 244 31.53 -11.83 -5.53
N ALA A 245 30.91 -12.95 -5.94
CA ALA A 245 30.03 -13.76 -5.10
C ALA A 245 30.71 -14.20 -3.79
N TYR A 246 31.99 -14.55 -3.85
CA TYR A 246 32.78 -14.87 -2.66
C TYR A 246 33.02 -13.65 -1.75
N GLY A 247 33.18 -12.44 -2.33
CA GLY A 247 33.21 -11.18 -1.58
C GLY A 247 31.92 -10.92 -0.80
N TYR A 248 30.76 -11.09 -1.43
CA TYR A 248 29.46 -11.06 -0.74
C TYR A 248 29.39 -12.09 0.38
N PHE A 249 29.74 -13.35 0.08
CA PHE A 249 29.72 -14.45 1.05
C PHE A 249 30.56 -14.15 2.30
N ILE A 250 31.79 -13.65 2.13
CA ILE A 250 32.67 -13.25 3.24
C ILE A 250 32.06 -12.11 4.06
N GLY A 251 31.45 -11.11 3.42
CA GLY A 251 30.74 -10.03 4.12
C GLY A 251 29.57 -10.53 4.95
N ILE A 252 28.71 -11.35 4.36
CA ILE A 252 27.54 -11.95 5.03
C ILE A 252 27.98 -12.85 6.20
N ALA A 253 28.97 -13.71 5.98
CA ALA A 253 29.53 -14.58 7.01
C ALA A 253 30.12 -13.77 8.18
N ARG A 254 30.80 -12.64 7.91
CA ARG A 254 31.31 -11.73 8.96
C ARG A 254 30.18 -11.04 9.74
N TYR A 255 29.14 -10.54 9.04
CA TYR A 255 27.97 -9.92 9.66
C TYR A 255 27.27 -10.87 10.64
N VAL A 256 26.99 -12.10 10.18
CA VAL A 256 26.34 -13.14 11.00
C VAL A 256 27.27 -13.64 12.11
N ALA A 257 28.59 -13.73 11.86
CA ALA A 257 29.58 -14.07 12.89
C ALA A 257 29.69 -13.03 14.02
N ALA A 258 29.43 -11.76 13.72
CA ALA A 258 29.34 -10.67 14.70
C ALA A 258 28.03 -10.67 15.51
N GLY A 259 27.07 -11.54 15.17
CA GLY A 259 25.87 -11.83 15.95
C GLY A 259 24.81 -10.71 15.95
N PHE A 260 23.63 -11.03 16.45
CA PHE A 260 22.50 -10.10 16.54
C PHE A 260 21.99 -10.06 17.98
N PRO A 261 22.00 -8.90 18.65
CA PRO A 261 21.40 -8.78 19.97
C PRO A 261 19.88 -8.96 19.87
N LYS A 262 19.27 -9.53 20.91
CA LYS A 262 17.82 -9.78 20.97
C LYS A 262 17.28 -9.44 22.35
N GLY A 263 16.10 -8.82 22.38
CA GLY A 263 15.30 -8.64 23.58
C GLY A 263 14.23 -9.72 23.61
N ILE A 264 14.26 -10.62 24.59
CA ILE A 264 13.23 -11.66 24.78
C ILE A 264 12.29 -11.24 25.89
N LEU A 265 11.04 -10.97 25.55
CA LEU A 265 9.98 -10.66 26.50
C LEU A 265 9.73 -11.89 27.41
N LEU A 266 9.94 -11.72 28.72
CA LEU A 266 9.76 -12.76 29.73
C LEU A 266 8.46 -12.59 30.53
N THR A 267 8.12 -11.34 30.87
CA THR A 267 6.90 -11.01 31.61
C THR A 267 6.27 -9.77 30.98
N PRO A 268 4.97 -9.79 30.64
CA PRO A 268 4.15 -10.98 30.43
C PRO A 268 4.82 -11.97 29.48
N ALA A 269 4.44 -13.25 29.51
CA ALA A 269 4.95 -14.18 28.49
C ALA A 269 4.48 -13.72 27.10
N PRO A 270 5.26 -13.95 26.03
CA PRO A 270 4.81 -13.67 24.67
C PRO A 270 3.49 -14.40 24.39
N GLU A 271 2.59 -13.74 23.66
CA GLU A 271 1.28 -14.23 23.24
C GLU A 271 0.30 -14.55 24.39
N SER A 272 0.64 -14.18 25.63
CA SER A 272 -0.20 -14.41 26.82
C SER A 272 -1.21 -13.29 27.07
N SER A 273 -2.26 -13.61 27.83
CA SER A 273 -3.22 -12.63 28.36
C SER A 273 -2.97 -12.34 29.85
N ILE A 274 -3.11 -11.08 30.26
CA ILE A 274 -2.91 -10.63 31.64
C ILE A 274 -4.04 -9.71 32.14
N GLU A 275 -4.34 -9.79 33.44
CA GLU A 275 -5.39 -8.98 34.07
C GLU A 275 -4.99 -7.54 34.40
N THR A 276 -3.72 -7.31 34.71
CA THR A 276 -3.25 -6.00 35.18
C THR A 276 -3.04 -5.03 34.03
N LYS A 277 -3.60 -3.83 34.15
CA LYS A 277 -3.32 -2.70 33.25
C LYS A 277 -1.99 -2.00 33.53
N LYS A 278 -1.30 -2.38 34.60
CA LYS A 278 0.06 -1.92 34.90
C LYS A 278 0.96 -3.13 35.12
N PRO A 279 1.23 -3.92 34.05
CA PRO A 279 2.19 -5.01 34.15
C PRO A 279 3.57 -4.45 34.47
N ARG A 280 4.33 -5.20 35.26
CA ARG A 280 5.79 -5.11 35.22
C ARG A 280 6.21 -5.86 33.96
N ILE A 281 6.80 -5.15 33.01
CA ILE A 281 7.29 -5.75 31.76
C ILE A 281 8.78 -6.03 31.96
N GLU A 282 9.20 -7.28 31.73
CA GLU A 282 10.58 -7.74 31.87
C GLU A 282 11.06 -8.37 30.56
N ILE A 283 12.22 -7.93 30.07
CA ILE A 283 12.80 -8.36 28.78
C ILE A 283 14.26 -8.76 29.02
N ARG A 284 14.62 -10.01 28.73
CA ARG A 284 15.99 -10.51 28.78
C ARG A 284 16.77 -9.98 27.58
N VAL A 285 18.00 -9.53 27.82
CA VAL A 285 18.92 -9.04 26.80
C VAL A 285 19.97 -10.12 26.51
N GLU A 286 20.06 -10.48 25.23
CA GLU A 286 21.11 -11.30 24.65
C GLU A 286 21.87 -10.46 23.62
N ASP A 287 23.19 -10.62 23.55
CA ASP A 287 24.07 -9.87 22.64
C ASP A 287 24.32 -10.59 21.29
N GLY A 288 23.86 -11.84 21.19
CA GLY A 288 24.03 -12.72 20.02
C GLY A 288 25.41 -13.34 19.87
N VAL A 289 26.36 -13.10 20.79
CA VAL A 289 27.77 -13.51 20.68
C VAL A 289 28.33 -14.21 21.93
N HIS A 290 27.81 -13.92 23.14
CA HIS A 290 28.26 -14.49 24.41
C HIS A 290 28.30 -16.02 24.41
N GLU A 291 27.23 -16.65 23.93
CA GLU A 291 27.06 -18.11 23.88
C GLU A 291 28.01 -18.79 22.89
N ARG A 292 28.69 -18.03 22.02
CA ARG A 292 29.68 -18.53 21.05
C ARG A 292 31.07 -18.79 21.67
N GLY A 293 31.24 -18.50 22.96
CA GLY A 293 32.38 -18.97 23.77
C GLY A 293 33.72 -18.24 23.57
N ALA A 294 33.74 -17.05 22.95
CA ALA A 294 34.99 -16.30 22.79
C ALA A 294 35.52 -15.77 24.14
N TRP A 295 36.84 -15.81 24.34
CA TRP A 295 37.48 -15.58 25.65
C TRP A 295 37.26 -14.18 26.26
N MET A 296 37.02 -13.15 25.43
CA MET A 296 36.68 -11.79 25.88
C MET A 296 35.18 -11.63 26.25
N LEU A 297 34.32 -12.58 25.88
CA LEU A 297 32.87 -12.50 26.03
C LEU A 297 32.36 -13.25 27.28
N LYS A 298 32.98 -13.06 28.46
CA LYS A 298 32.48 -13.70 29.71
C LYS A 298 31.20 -13.06 30.29
N ARG A 299 30.65 -12.03 29.65
CA ARG A 299 29.41 -11.33 30.01
C ARG A 299 28.73 -10.86 28.72
N GLN A 300 27.42 -10.63 28.78
CA GLN A 300 26.66 -9.99 27.70
C GLN A 300 27.21 -8.58 27.41
N GLN A 301 27.45 -8.25 26.14
CA GLN A 301 28.04 -6.98 25.70
C GLN A 301 27.09 -6.19 24.80
N VAL A 302 26.03 -5.64 25.40
CA VAL A 302 25.13 -4.65 24.77
C VAL A 302 25.43 -3.26 25.32
N PHE A 303 25.50 -2.25 24.45
CA PHE A 303 25.70 -0.86 24.86
C PHE A 303 24.46 -0.33 25.58
N SER A 304 24.50 -0.22 26.92
CA SER A 304 23.35 0.18 27.76
C SER A 304 22.71 1.49 27.33
N ASN A 305 23.50 2.45 26.85
CA ASN A 305 23.03 3.78 26.43
C ASN A 305 22.36 3.78 25.04
N SER A 306 22.43 2.66 24.30
CA SER A 306 21.78 2.47 23.00
C SER A 306 20.43 1.76 23.09
N ILE A 307 20.11 1.17 24.25
CA ILE A 307 18.88 0.41 24.47
C ILE A 307 17.69 1.36 24.31
N ARG A 308 16.78 1.02 23.39
CA ARG A 308 15.41 1.54 23.37
C ARG A 308 14.45 0.37 23.49
N VAL A 309 13.33 0.63 24.16
CA VAL A 309 12.17 -0.26 24.13
C VAL A 309 10.98 0.55 23.68
N LYS A 310 10.19 0.01 22.75
CA LYS A 310 8.92 0.59 22.33
C LYS A 310 7.79 -0.29 22.87
N LEU A 311 6.73 0.36 23.34
CA LEU A 311 5.45 -0.25 23.65
C LEU A 311 4.41 0.41 22.73
N ASP A 312 3.74 -0.39 21.91
CA ASP A 312 2.79 0.06 20.88
C ASP A 312 3.39 1.11 19.92
N GLY A 313 4.66 0.90 19.52
CA GLY A 313 5.44 1.81 18.68
C GLY A 313 5.96 3.07 19.40
N VAL A 314 5.63 3.29 20.68
CA VAL A 314 6.08 4.47 21.45
C VAL A 314 7.27 4.10 22.34
N ILE A 315 8.38 4.83 22.23
CA ILE A 315 9.55 4.63 23.10
C ILE A 315 9.16 4.89 24.56
N VAL A 316 9.45 3.91 25.45
CA VAL A 316 9.12 3.97 26.88
C VAL A 316 10.37 4.08 27.77
N PRO A 317 10.29 4.80 28.91
CA PRO A 317 11.31 4.76 29.95
C PRO A 317 11.46 3.34 30.51
N HIS A 318 12.71 2.93 30.73
CA HIS A 318 13.05 1.59 31.20
C HIS A 318 14.24 1.63 32.17
N GLN A 319 14.45 0.57 32.94
CA GLN A 319 15.63 0.35 33.77
C GLN A 319 16.38 -0.89 33.25
N TYR A 320 17.67 -0.76 32.93
CA TYR A 320 18.50 -1.90 32.58
C TYR A 320 19.27 -2.43 33.81
N LEU A 321 18.88 -3.61 34.29
CA LEU A 321 19.53 -4.31 35.40
C LEU A 321 20.72 -5.12 34.87
N HIS A 322 21.87 -4.46 34.68
CA HIS A 322 23.05 -5.03 34.05
C HIS A 322 23.54 -6.35 34.69
N ALA A 323 23.41 -6.53 36.01
CA ALA A 323 23.78 -7.77 36.69
C ALA A 323 22.89 -8.98 36.33
N LYS A 324 21.73 -8.75 35.72
CA LYS A 324 20.76 -9.78 35.29
C LYS A 324 20.54 -9.80 33.77
N ASN A 325 21.18 -8.88 33.03
CA ASN A 325 20.90 -8.60 31.61
C ASN A 325 19.40 -8.46 31.34
N LEU A 326 18.72 -7.67 32.17
CA LEU A 326 17.26 -7.59 32.20
C LEU A 326 16.80 -6.14 32.09
N ILE A 327 16.01 -5.83 31.08
CA ILE A 327 15.29 -4.55 30.98
C ILE A 327 13.97 -4.69 31.74
N VAL A 328 13.65 -3.72 32.60
CA VAL A 328 12.41 -3.66 33.36
C VAL A 328 11.68 -2.35 33.04
N ILE A 329 10.39 -2.46 32.72
CA ILE A 329 9.49 -1.35 32.43
C ILE A 329 8.28 -1.45 33.35
N THR A 330 7.75 -0.31 33.79
CA THR A 330 6.48 -0.23 34.52
C THR A 330 5.67 0.91 33.91
N PRO A 331 4.58 0.64 33.16
CA PRO A 331 3.75 1.67 32.54
C PRO A 331 3.23 2.68 33.56
N SER A 332 3.60 3.96 33.38
CA SER A 332 3.19 5.04 34.27
C SER A 332 1.67 5.22 34.28
N LYS A 333 1.04 5.09 33.11
CA LYS A 333 -0.42 5.08 32.89
C LYS A 333 -0.93 3.64 32.73
N PRO A 334 -2.20 3.35 33.12
CA PRO A 334 -2.83 2.08 32.80
C PRO A 334 -2.95 1.89 31.28
N LEU A 335 -2.58 0.71 30.80
CA LEU A 335 -2.73 0.27 29.43
C LEU A 335 -4.21 0.20 28.99
N SER A 336 -4.43 0.10 27.68
CA SER A 336 -5.74 -0.25 27.08
C SER A 336 -6.11 -1.70 27.38
N ASN A 337 -7.28 -2.13 26.90
CA ASN A 337 -7.59 -3.57 26.81
C ASN A 337 -7.28 -4.02 25.37
N GLY A 338 -6.94 -5.29 25.18
CA GLY A 338 -6.51 -5.83 23.89
C GLY A 338 -5.00 -5.97 23.76
N VAL A 339 -4.51 -6.13 22.54
CA VAL A 339 -3.12 -6.49 22.23
C VAL A 339 -2.18 -5.29 22.42
N HIS A 340 -1.04 -5.55 23.07
CA HIS A 340 0.07 -4.63 23.29
C HIS A 340 1.35 -5.22 22.68
N ARG A 341 2.08 -4.41 21.91
CA ARG A 341 3.27 -4.82 21.15
C ARG A 341 4.55 -4.26 21.77
N VAL A 342 5.57 -5.10 21.89
CA VAL A 342 6.86 -4.82 22.52
C VAL A 342 7.97 -5.04 21.50
N GLU A 343 8.80 -4.01 21.30
CA GLU A 343 9.98 -4.05 20.44
C GLU A 343 11.20 -3.54 21.22
N THR A 344 12.40 -4.05 20.91
CA THR A 344 13.66 -3.54 21.44
C THR A 344 14.62 -3.17 20.32
N ASP A 345 15.21 -1.97 20.41
CA ASP A 345 16.40 -1.63 19.63
C ASP A 345 17.62 -1.79 20.54
N LEU A 346 18.48 -2.76 20.24
CA LEU A 346 19.71 -3.09 20.99
C LEU A 346 20.93 -2.99 20.07
N VAL A 347 22.12 -2.77 20.63
CA VAL A 347 23.39 -2.75 19.88
C VAL A 347 24.46 -3.55 20.64
N ASN A 348 25.06 -4.55 20.00
CA ASN A 348 26.12 -5.36 20.60
C ASN A 348 27.51 -4.75 20.40
N TYR A 349 28.53 -5.36 21.00
CA TYR A 349 29.93 -4.90 20.95
C TYR A 349 30.50 -4.67 19.54
N TYR A 350 30.09 -5.45 18.55
CA TYR A 350 30.51 -5.28 17.14
C TYR A 350 29.76 -4.15 16.41
N GLY A 351 28.87 -3.46 17.11
CA GLY A 351 28.00 -2.42 16.57
C GLY A 351 26.77 -2.97 15.84
N ASN A 352 26.55 -4.30 15.83
CA ASN A 352 25.37 -4.87 15.20
C ASN A 352 24.12 -4.58 16.03
N HIS A 353 23.08 -4.11 15.36
CA HIS A 353 21.77 -3.86 15.91
C HIS A 353 20.92 -5.13 15.96
N SER A 354 19.90 -5.11 16.82
CA SER A 354 18.89 -6.16 16.87
C SER A 354 18.09 -6.22 15.57
N LEU A 355 17.86 -7.44 15.08
CA LEU A 355 16.89 -7.67 14.00
C LEU A 355 15.48 -7.32 14.49
N PRO A 356 14.58 -6.83 13.60
CA PRO A 356 13.18 -6.60 13.95
C PRO A 356 12.53 -7.87 14.52
N SER A 357 12.02 -7.78 15.74
CA SER A 357 11.34 -8.88 16.42
C SER A 357 10.18 -8.32 17.25
N GLU A 358 8.97 -8.46 16.70
CA GLU A 358 7.75 -8.04 17.37
C GLU A 358 7.28 -9.15 18.33
N GLN A 359 7.15 -8.81 19.61
CA GLN A 359 6.55 -9.68 20.64
C GLN A 359 5.33 -8.97 21.19
N TRP A 360 4.31 -9.72 21.62
CA TRP A 360 3.06 -9.10 22.08
C TRP A 360 2.48 -9.83 23.29
N PHE A 361 1.59 -9.15 24.00
CA PHE A 361 0.74 -9.72 25.06
C PHE A 361 -0.62 -9.02 25.02
N LYS A 362 -1.66 -9.61 25.63
CA LYS A 362 -3.02 -9.04 25.66
C LYS A 362 -3.39 -8.59 27.08
N VAL A 363 -3.93 -7.38 27.22
CA VAL A 363 -4.49 -6.89 28.49
C VAL A 363 -5.99 -7.21 28.53
N VAL A 364 -6.34 -8.16 29.39
CA VAL A 364 -7.68 -8.73 29.60
C VAL A 364 -8.02 -8.63 31.10
N PRO A 365 -8.48 -7.47 31.59
CA PRO A 365 -8.91 -7.33 32.98
C PRO A 365 -10.20 -8.13 33.23
N PRO A 366 -10.46 -8.61 34.47
CA PRO A 366 -11.69 -9.31 34.79
C PRO A 366 -12.94 -8.52 34.47
N ALA A 367 -13.96 -9.26 34.01
CA ALA A 367 -15.33 -8.77 33.87
C ALA A 367 -15.80 -8.18 35.21
N ALA A 368 -16.15 -6.90 35.21
CA ALA A 368 -16.84 -6.27 36.34
C ALA A 368 -18.36 -6.30 36.10
N LYS A 369 -18.77 -5.95 34.87
CA LYS A 369 -20.16 -5.76 34.47
C LYS A 369 -20.39 -6.27 33.05
N LEU A 370 -21.58 -6.80 32.78
CA LEU A 370 -22.09 -7.00 31.42
C LEU A 370 -23.06 -5.84 31.11
N LYS A 371 -23.08 -5.32 29.89
CA LYS A 371 -24.01 -4.28 29.46
C LYS A 371 -24.80 -4.79 28.26
N LEU A 372 -26.12 -4.79 28.37
CA LEU A 372 -27.01 -5.21 27.29
C LEU A 372 -27.71 -3.99 26.68
N HIS A 373 -27.78 -3.94 25.36
CA HIS A 373 -28.56 -2.99 24.60
C HIS A 373 -29.35 -3.75 23.53
N ALA A 374 -30.62 -3.41 23.34
CA ALA A 374 -31.46 -3.94 22.26
C ALA A 374 -32.02 -2.77 21.45
N TRP A 375 -32.18 -2.94 20.14
CA TRP A 375 -32.70 -1.88 19.27
C TRP A 375 -34.10 -1.41 19.68
N THR A 376 -34.92 -2.33 20.19
CA THR A 376 -36.22 -2.04 20.82
C THR A 376 -36.42 -2.93 22.05
N LYS A 377 -37.40 -2.60 22.89
CA LYS A 377 -37.87 -3.43 24.02
C LYS A 377 -39.22 -4.11 23.76
N THR A 378 -39.79 -3.92 22.58
CA THR A 378 -41.10 -4.47 22.18
C THR A 378 -41.05 -4.97 20.75
N LEU A 379 -41.57 -6.17 20.50
CA LEU A 379 -41.85 -6.74 19.19
C LEU A 379 -43.33 -7.18 19.13
N PRO A 380 -44.00 -7.11 17.97
CA PRO A 380 -45.29 -7.77 17.78
C PRO A 380 -45.11 -9.30 17.81
N PRO A 381 -46.06 -10.08 18.39
CA PRO A 381 -46.02 -11.54 18.40
C PRO A 381 -46.48 -12.12 17.05
N ASP A 382 -45.72 -11.84 15.98
CA ASP A 382 -46.07 -12.15 14.59
C ASP A 382 -45.34 -13.39 14.00
N GLY A 383 -44.29 -13.88 14.67
CA GLY A 383 -43.45 -14.98 14.21
C GLY A 383 -42.34 -14.59 13.22
N ALA A 384 -42.31 -13.32 12.76
CA ALA A 384 -41.37 -12.79 11.78
C ALA A 384 -40.42 -11.74 12.38
N SER A 385 -40.90 -10.99 13.36
CA SER A 385 -40.17 -9.95 14.08
C SER A 385 -38.95 -10.50 14.81
N TYR A 386 -37.87 -9.71 14.82
CA TYR A 386 -36.68 -9.99 15.62
C TYR A 386 -36.07 -8.70 16.17
N VAL A 387 -35.15 -8.84 17.13
CA VAL A 387 -34.39 -7.71 17.68
C VAL A 387 -32.95 -8.09 17.90
N GLY A 388 -32.04 -7.25 17.40
CA GLY A 388 -30.62 -7.31 17.71
C GLY A 388 -30.34 -6.84 19.13
N ILE A 389 -29.56 -7.63 19.85
CA ILE A 389 -29.14 -7.43 21.23
C ILE A 389 -27.61 -7.45 21.26
N THR A 390 -27.00 -6.29 21.51
CA THR A 390 -25.56 -6.17 21.75
C THR A 390 -25.27 -6.42 23.23
N ALA A 391 -24.30 -7.29 23.50
CA ALA A 391 -23.75 -7.56 24.82
C ALA A 391 -22.28 -7.12 24.89
N THR A 392 -21.98 -6.14 25.74
CA THR A 392 -20.62 -5.65 25.96
C THR A 392 -20.11 -6.10 27.33
N ALA A 393 -19.04 -6.89 27.36
CA ALA A 393 -18.36 -7.25 28.60
C ALA A 393 -17.43 -6.09 29.02
N LEU A 394 -17.60 -5.56 30.23
CA LEU A 394 -16.92 -4.35 30.70
C LEU A 394 -16.05 -4.63 31.93
N ASP A 395 -14.84 -4.08 31.94
CA ASP A 395 -13.98 -4.02 33.12
C ASP A 395 -14.48 -2.99 34.16
N LYS A 396 -13.81 -2.94 35.32
CA LYS A 396 -14.17 -2.04 36.44
C LYS A 396 -14.14 -0.54 36.12
N ASN A 397 -13.50 -0.14 35.02
CA ASN A 397 -13.44 1.24 34.54
C ASN A 397 -14.41 1.48 33.36
N GLY A 398 -15.28 0.51 33.04
CA GLY A 398 -16.26 0.62 31.97
C GLY A 398 -15.69 0.47 30.56
N ARG A 399 -14.50 -0.13 30.37
CA ARG A 399 -13.94 -0.41 29.03
C ARG A 399 -14.29 -1.83 28.56
N PRO A 400 -14.58 -2.05 27.26
CA PRO A 400 -14.82 -3.39 26.70
C PRO A 400 -13.65 -4.35 26.90
N ILE A 401 -13.94 -5.63 27.12
CA ILE A 401 -12.95 -6.70 27.29
C ILE A 401 -12.78 -7.43 25.96
N ALA A 402 -11.65 -7.24 25.29
CA ALA A 402 -11.35 -7.82 23.99
C ALA A 402 -10.51 -9.10 24.11
N ASP A 403 -11.03 -10.11 24.81
CA ASP A 403 -10.38 -11.42 24.95
C ASP A 403 -10.73 -12.41 23.84
N ASP A 404 -11.72 -12.08 23.02
CA ASP A 404 -12.27 -12.89 21.92
C ASP A 404 -12.94 -14.20 22.40
N GLU A 405 -13.32 -14.25 23.67
CA GLU A 405 -14.06 -15.37 24.26
C GLU A 405 -15.56 -15.35 23.92
N PRO A 406 -16.25 -16.50 23.96
CA PRO A 406 -17.69 -16.59 23.73
C PRO A 406 -18.50 -15.92 24.84
N ILE A 407 -19.53 -15.19 24.41
CA ILE A 407 -20.66 -14.77 25.25
C ILE A 407 -21.84 -15.69 24.91
N HIS A 408 -22.54 -16.19 25.92
CA HIS A 408 -23.71 -17.08 25.74
C HIS A 408 -25.02 -16.33 25.99
N ALA A 409 -26.07 -16.70 25.29
CA ALA A 409 -27.42 -16.17 25.48
C ALA A 409 -28.47 -17.28 25.49
N GLN A 410 -29.46 -17.13 26.37
CA GLN A 410 -30.64 -17.98 26.48
C GLN A 410 -31.89 -17.09 26.60
N THR A 411 -33.04 -17.53 26.10
CA THR A 411 -34.31 -16.81 26.22
C THR A 411 -35.40 -17.69 26.84
N SER A 412 -36.32 -17.07 27.57
CA SER A 412 -37.45 -17.78 28.18
C SER A 412 -38.60 -18.10 27.20
N ILE A 413 -38.75 -17.30 26.15
CA ILE A 413 -39.69 -17.51 25.02
C ILE A 413 -39.09 -16.88 23.74
N GLY A 414 -39.57 -17.29 22.57
CA GLY A 414 -38.95 -16.94 21.28
C GLY A 414 -37.68 -17.73 21.01
N ARG A 415 -37.00 -17.44 19.90
CA ARG A 415 -35.82 -18.19 19.43
C ARG A 415 -34.65 -17.25 19.17
N LEU A 416 -33.49 -17.55 19.76
CA LEU A 416 -32.24 -16.86 19.40
C LEU A 416 -31.67 -17.45 18.11
N ALA A 417 -31.17 -16.62 17.19
CA ALA A 417 -30.49 -17.08 15.97
C ALA A 417 -29.20 -17.86 16.29
N ALA A 418 -28.50 -17.47 17.36
CA ALA A 418 -27.41 -18.22 17.97
C ALA A 418 -27.48 -18.07 19.50
N THR A 419 -27.14 -19.12 20.24
CA THR A 419 -27.04 -19.10 21.72
C THR A 419 -25.63 -18.76 22.22
N GLU A 420 -24.71 -18.49 21.30
CA GLU A 420 -23.31 -18.16 21.54
C GLU A 420 -22.83 -17.19 20.46
N SER A 421 -21.99 -16.24 20.82
CA SER A 421 -21.38 -15.26 19.91
C SER A 421 -20.02 -14.83 20.48
N LEU A 422 -18.97 -14.91 19.66
CA LEU A 422 -17.61 -14.50 20.06
C LEU A 422 -17.56 -12.97 20.26
N SER A 423 -16.88 -12.53 21.31
CA SER A 423 -16.71 -11.10 21.55
C SER A 423 -15.75 -10.48 20.53
N GLN A 424 -16.24 -9.61 19.65
CA GLN A 424 -15.40 -8.84 18.72
C GLN A 424 -15.16 -7.44 19.29
N ASN A 425 -13.90 -7.11 19.61
CA ASN A 425 -13.52 -5.85 20.27
C ASN A 425 -14.30 -5.58 21.59
N GLY A 426 -14.75 -6.64 22.25
CA GLY A 426 -15.52 -6.58 23.51
C GLY A 426 -17.04 -6.50 23.36
N GLU A 427 -17.58 -6.67 22.16
CA GLU A 427 -19.01 -6.80 21.89
C GLU A 427 -19.37 -8.13 21.23
N ALA A 428 -20.42 -8.79 21.74
CA ALA A 428 -21.09 -9.91 21.07
C ALA A 428 -22.52 -9.49 20.66
N ARG A 429 -23.07 -10.13 19.63
CA ARG A 429 -24.41 -9.80 19.09
C ARG A 429 -25.30 -11.03 19.02
N PHE A 430 -26.56 -10.85 19.38
CA PHE A 430 -27.59 -11.88 19.34
C PHE A 430 -28.85 -11.35 18.69
N TYR A 431 -29.56 -12.20 17.95
CA TYR A 431 -30.85 -11.85 17.33
C TYR A 431 -31.95 -12.70 17.94
N LEU A 432 -32.85 -12.08 18.70
CA LEU A 432 -34.03 -12.74 19.27
C LEU A 432 -35.18 -12.61 18.29
N HIS A 433 -35.65 -13.74 17.74
CA HIS A 433 -36.85 -13.85 16.93
C HIS A 433 -38.07 -14.19 17.79
N THR A 434 -39.23 -13.70 17.35
CA THR A 434 -40.52 -14.25 17.79
C THR A 434 -40.74 -15.63 17.18
N ASP A 435 -41.54 -16.48 17.84
CA ASP A 435 -41.74 -17.87 17.41
C ASP A 435 -42.93 -17.99 16.46
N ALA A 436 -42.67 -18.38 15.22
CA ALA A 436 -43.70 -18.60 14.19
C ALA A 436 -44.60 -19.82 14.46
N THR A 437 -44.13 -20.79 15.25
CA THR A 437 -44.89 -22.00 15.60
C THR A 437 -45.81 -21.78 16.80
N GLN A 438 -45.48 -20.81 17.66
CA GLN A 438 -46.30 -20.38 18.79
C GLN A 438 -46.20 -18.86 18.98
N PRO A 439 -47.05 -18.04 18.32
CA PRO A 439 -47.09 -16.59 18.50
C PRO A 439 -47.65 -16.21 19.89
N GLN A 440 -46.83 -16.40 20.92
CA GLN A 440 -47.15 -16.10 22.30
C GLN A 440 -46.93 -14.62 22.61
N SER A 441 -47.99 -13.94 23.06
CA SER A 441 -47.82 -12.67 23.76
C SER A 441 -47.17 -12.91 25.13
N GLY A 442 -46.17 -12.13 25.51
CA GLY A 442 -45.41 -12.40 26.74
C GLY A 442 -44.18 -11.52 26.95
N ARG A 443 -43.28 -11.99 27.81
CA ARG A 443 -42.02 -11.31 28.16
C ARG A 443 -40.85 -12.27 27.95
N ALA A 444 -40.15 -12.11 26.83
CA ALA A 444 -38.88 -12.79 26.56
C ALA A 444 -37.80 -12.24 27.48
N ARG A 445 -37.40 -13.01 28.49
CA ARG A 445 -36.25 -12.73 29.34
C ARG A 445 -35.02 -13.34 28.68
N VAL A 446 -34.25 -12.52 27.98
CA VAL A 446 -32.98 -12.93 27.38
C VAL A 446 -31.90 -12.77 28.45
N LYS A 447 -31.47 -13.89 29.03
CA LYS A 447 -30.34 -13.96 29.94
C LYS A 447 -29.08 -14.14 29.11
N VAL A 448 -28.17 -13.18 29.20
CA VAL A 448 -26.84 -13.24 28.58
C VAL A 448 -25.82 -13.48 29.68
N ALA A 449 -24.88 -14.40 29.46
CA ALA A 449 -23.86 -14.80 30.41
C ALA A 449 -22.47 -14.79 29.77
N TYR A 450 -21.48 -14.35 30.54
CA TYR A 450 -20.08 -14.32 30.15
C TYR A 450 -19.24 -14.49 31.42
N LYS A 451 -18.42 -15.55 31.47
CA LYS A 451 -17.70 -15.97 32.67
C LYS A 451 -18.65 -16.05 33.88
N ASN A 452 -18.31 -15.41 35.00
CA ASN A 452 -19.14 -15.36 36.21
C ASN A 452 -20.18 -14.21 36.21
N LYS A 453 -20.37 -13.52 35.09
CA LYS A 453 -21.35 -12.43 34.95
C LYS A 453 -22.55 -12.91 34.15
N SER A 454 -23.74 -12.45 34.56
CA SER A 454 -24.92 -12.54 33.73
C SER A 454 -25.81 -11.32 33.92
N GLU A 455 -26.41 -10.86 32.84
CA GLU A 455 -27.44 -9.82 32.84
C GLU A 455 -28.68 -10.35 32.12
N THR A 456 -29.83 -9.70 32.34
CA THR A 456 -31.07 -10.07 31.66
C THR A 456 -31.75 -8.85 31.07
N ILE A 457 -31.98 -8.87 29.77
CA ILE A 457 -32.82 -7.89 29.08
C ILE A 457 -34.19 -8.50 28.83
N THR A 458 -35.26 -7.72 29.05
CA THR A 458 -36.63 -8.17 28.79
C THR A 458 -37.15 -7.50 27.52
N ILE A 459 -37.52 -8.31 26.55
CA ILE A 459 -38.23 -7.91 25.34
C ILE A 459 -39.70 -8.33 25.50
N ARG A 460 -40.64 -7.42 25.25
CA ARG A 460 -42.08 -7.72 25.32
C ARG A 460 -42.56 -8.15 23.95
N PHE A 461 -43.25 -9.28 23.89
CA PHE A 461 -44.00 -9.73 22.72
C PHE A 461 -45.45 -9.29 22.94
N GLU A 462 -45.81 -8.13 22.40
CA GLU A 462 -47.07 -7.43 22.70
C GLU A 462 -47.53 -6.61 21.49
N LYS A 463 -48.81 -6.23 21.44
CA LYS A 463 -49.32 -5.51 20.27
C LYS A 463 -48.73 -4.11 20.14
N ILE A 464 -48.34 -3.73 18.93
CA ILE A 464 -47.90 -2.36 18.58
C ILE A 464 -48.86 -1.70 17.60
N SER A 465 -49.02 -0.38 17.70
CA SER A 465 -49.86 0.42 16.80
C SER A 465 -49.21 0.75 15.46
N SER A 466 -47.90 0.55 15.37
CA SER A 466 -47.03 0.79 14.21
C SER A 466 -46.56 -0.55 13.60
N GLY A 467 -45.83 -0.48 12.49
CA GLY A 467 -45.09 -1.60 11.91
C GLY A 467 -43.59 -1.50 12.16
N ILE A 468 -42.89 -2.61 11.93
CA ILE A 468 -41.41 -2.69 11.90
C ILE A 468 -40.96 -2.94 10.46
N VAL A 469 -39.82 -2.36 10.06
CA VAL A 469 -39.14 -2.69 8.81
C VAL A 469 -37.68 -3.00 9.13
N GLN A 470 -37.26 -4.23 8.84
CA GLN A 470 -35.97 -4.77 9.28
C GLN A 470 -35.39 -5.72 8.23
N GLY A 471 -34.13 -6.11 8.37
CA GLY A 471 -33.51 -7.04 7.42
C GLY A 471 -32.01 -7.15 7.58
N SER A 472 -31.37 -7.86 6.65
CA SER A 472 -29.92 -7.87 6.45
C SER A 472 -29.59 -7.60 4.99
N VAL A 473 -28.58 -6.74 4.77
CA VAL A 473 -28.10 -6.38 3.43
C VAL A 473 -26.92 -7.26 3.08
N HIS A 474 -26.97 -7.87 1.90
CA HIS A 474 -25.90 -8.72 1.36
C HIS A 474 -25.50 -8.25 -0.02
N ASP A 475 -24.36 -8.70 -0.52
CA ASP A 475 -24.06 -8.67 -1.95
C ASP A 475 -24.74 -9.84 -2.69
N VAL A 476 -24.60 -9.87 -4.00
CA VAL A 476 -25.11 -10.98 -4.86
C VAL A 476 -24.39 -12.32 -4.63
N SER A 477 -23.25 -12.32 -3.96
CA SER A 477 -22.48 -13.52 -3.59
C SER A 477 -22.87 -14.06 -2.21
N GLY A 478 -23.72 -13.34 -1.46
CA GLY A 478 -24.17 -13.71 -0.12
C GLY A 478 -23.31 -13.16 1.02
N ASN A 479 -22.36 -12.25 0.75
CA ASN A 479 -21.55 -11.62 1.80
C ASN A 479 -22.34 -10.49 2.48
N THR A 480 -22.35 -10.46 3.81
CA THR A 480 -22.97 -9.38 4.60
C THR A 480 -22.28 -8.04 4.38
N ILE A 481 -23.05 -6.98 4.11
CA ILE A 481 -22.50 -5.63 3.89
C ILE A 481 -22.64 -4.79 5.17
N THR A 482 -21.52 -4.57 5.87
CA THR A 482 -21.42 -3.61 7.00
C THR A 482 -21.52 -2.16 6.53
N ASP A 483 -22.06 -1.28 7.38
CA ASP A 483 -22.17 0.18 7.17
C ASP A 483 -22.79 0.57 5.81
N ALA A 484 -23.72 -0.24 5.29
CA ALA A 484 -24.62 0.14 4.22
C ALA A 484 -25.67 1.08 4.80
N ALA A 485 -25.85 2.23 4.16
CA ALA A 485 -26.88 3.18 4.53
C ALA A 485 -28.25 2.68 4.07
N VAL A 486 -29.21 2.59 4.99
CA VAL A 486 -30.59 2.27 4.70
C VAL A 486 -31.47 3.45 5.08
N GLN A 487 -32.35 3.89 4.19
CA GLN A 487 -33.22 5.05 4.40
C GLN A 487 -34.68 4.74 4.03
N LEU A 488 -35.60 5.06 4.94
CA LEU A 488 -37.04 5.11 4.64
C LEU A 488 -37.37 6.45 3.98
N VAL A 489 -37.63 6.44 2.67
CA VAL A 489 -37.83 7.68 1.88
C VAL A 489 -39.03 8.47 2.38
N THR A 490 -40.11 7.78 2.77
CA THR A 490 -41.38 8.39 3.22
C THR A 490 -41.29 9.10 4.57
N LYS A 491 -40.32 8.75 5.42
CA LYS A 491 -40.10 9.39 6.75
C LYS A 491 -38.79 10.17 6.88
N LYS A 492 -37.89 10.08 5.90
CA LYS A 492 -36.48 10.52 5.96
C LYS A 492 -35.64 9.86 7.08
N ASN A 493 -36.17 8.86 7.80
CA ASN A 493 -35.42 8.07 8.78
C ASN A 493 -34.29 7.32 8.07
N ARG A 494 -33.09 7.33 8.67
CA ARG A 494 -31.90 6.65 8.16
C ARG A 494 -31.27 5.81 9.27
N THR A 495 -30.75 4.64 8.92
CA THR A 495 -29.89 3.82 9.76
C THR A 495 -28.71 3.32 8.91
N THR A 496 -27.77 2.62 9.54
CA THR A 496 -26.72 1.87 8.85
C THR A 496 -26.78 0.41 9.28
N THR A 497 -26.38 -0.51 8.39
CA THR A 497 -26.20 -1.90 8.79
C THR A 497 -25.07 -2.03 9.80
N ASN A 498 -25.24 -2.93 10.75
CA ASN A 498 -24.17 -3.31 11.69
C ASN A 498 -23.14 -4.24 11.00
N PRO A 499 -22.06 -4.66 11.69
CA PRO A 499 -21.04 -5.54 11.10
C PRO A 499 -21.56 -6.91 10.61
N ASP A 500 -22.72 -7.34 11.10
CA ASP A 500 -23.40 -8.58 10.71
C ASP A 500 -24.38 -8.34 9.53
N GLY A 501 -24.36 -7.14 8.92
CA GLY A 501 -25.22 -6.74 7.80
C GLY A 501 -26.66 -6.33 8.16
N HIS A 502 -27.06 -6.34 9.43
CA HIS A 502 -28.46 -6.11 9.83
C HIS A 502 -28.84 -4.64 10.00
N PHE A 503 -30.06 -4.28 9.60
CA PHE A 503 -30.70 -2.98 9.83
C PHE A 503 -32.08 -3.12 10.48
N PHE A 504 -32.55 -2.05 11.14
CA PHE A 504 -33.81 -2.04 11.88
C PHE A 504 -34.45 -0.65 11.91
N PHE A 505 -35.76 -0.59 11.66
CA PHE A 505 -36.64 0.56 11.91
C PHE A 505 -37.87 0.12 12.68
N ASP A 506 -38.13 0.75 13.82
CA ASP A 506 -39.41 0.67 14.50
C ASP A 506 -40.31 1.86 14.12
N ASN A 507 -41.54 1.85 14.65
CA ASN A 507 -42.48 2.97 14.55
C ASN A 507 -42.77 3.42 13.11
N VAL A 508 -42.74 2.47 12.17
CA VAL A 508 -43.10 2.71 10.77
C VAL A 508 -44.62 2.82 10.70
N SER A 509 -45.13 3.86 10.01
CA SER A 509 -46.57 4.04 9.88
C SER A 509 -47.11 3.00 8.89
N PRO A 510 -48.29 2.40 9.13
CA PRO A 510 -48.86 1.47 8.17
C PRO A 510 -49.10 2.13 6.80
N GLY A 511 -48.90 1.37 5.73
CA GLY A 511 -48.97 1.84 4.35
C GLY A 511 -47.67 1.59 3.56
N GLU A 512 -47.64 2.08 2.33
CA GLU A 512 -46.54 1.90 1.41
C GLU A 512 -45.26 2.63 1.88
N VAL A 513 -44.12 1.94 1.80
CA VAL A 513 -42.81 2.44 2.24
C VAL A 513 -41.77 2.06 1.20
N THR A 514 -41.05 3.08 0.71
CA THR A 514 -39.84 2.90 -0.09
C THR A 514 -38.61 2.88 0.81
N LEU A 515 -37.77 1.87 0.67
CA LEU A 515 -36.39 1.84 1.17
C LEU A 515 -35.41 2.20 0.05
N ASN A 516 -34.44 3.05 0.37
CA ASN A 516 -33.20 3.18 -0.41
C ASN A 516 -32.06 2.55 0.40
N VAL A 517 -31.29 1.65 -0.23
CA VAL A 517 -30.09 1.03 0.32
C VAL A 517 -28.88 1.48 -0.51
N SER A 518 -27.83 1.97 0.13
CA SER A 518 -26.62 2.47 -0.53
C SER A 518 -25.32 2.13 0.20
N LYS A 519 -24.27 1.80 -0.57
CA LYS A 519 -22.91 1.56 -0.10
C LYS A 519 -21.94 1.92 -1.23
N ALA A 520 -20.86 2.64 -0.92
CA ALA A 520 -19.79 2.86 -1.90
C ALA A 520 -19.18 1.51 -2.35
N GLY A 521 -18.97 1.33 -3.64
CA GLY A 521 -18.67 0.02 -4.24
C GLY A 521 -19.87 -0.70 -4.84
N TYR A 522 -21.09 -0.22 -4.62
CA TYR A 522 -22.33 -0.90 -5.02
C TYR A 522 -23.33 0.05 -5.69
N TYR A 523 -24.11 -0.48 -6.62
CA TYR A 523 -25.28 0.23 -7.12
C TYR A 523 -26.32 0.38 -6.02
N ASN A 524 -26.98 1.53 -5.96
CA ASN A 524 -28.05 1.75 -4.98
C ASN A 524 -29.27 0.87 -5.31
N LEU A 525 -29.91 0.33 -4.28
CA LEU A 525 -31.10 -0.49 -4.42
C LEU A 525 -32.31 0.23 -3.84
N ARG A 526 -33.38 0.34 -4.64
CA ARG A 526 -34.67 0.87 -4.22
C ARG A 526 -35.66 -0.29 -4.08
N LEU A 527 -36.29 -0.42 -2.92
CA LEU A 527 -37.29 -1.45 -2.63
C LEU A 527 -38.59 -0.81 -2.16
N GLU A 528 -39.71 -1.29 -2.69
CA GLU A 528 -41.05 -0.89 -2.24
C GLU A 528 -41.66 -2.05 -1.43
N THR A 529 -42.23 -1.74 -0.28
CA THR A 529 -42.88 -2.70 0.63
C THR A 529 -44.07 -2.02 1.31
N ASN A 530 -44.92 -2.80 2.00
CA ASN A 530 -46.08 -2.27 2.71
C ASN A 530 -45.92 -2.54 4.21
N ALA A 531 -45.66 -1.49 4.99
CA ALA A 531 -45.61 -1.60 6.44
C ALA A 531 -47.02 -1.87 6.97
N THR A 532 -47.17 -2.88 7.82
CA THR A 532 -48.46 -3.25 8.43
C THR A 532 -48.40 -2.99 9.93
N SER A 533 -49.50 -2.53 10.52
CA SER A 533 -49.57 -2.40 11.98
C SER A 533 -49.44 -3.77 12.63
N ASN A 534 -48.74 -3.82 13.77
CA ASN A 534 -48.59 -5.05 14.54
C ASN A 534 -47.87 -6.19 13.81
N SER A 535 -46.93 -5.88 12.91
CA SER A 535 -46.08 -6.87 12.23
C SER A 535 -44.74 -6.26 11.79
N ALA A 536 -43.75 -7.09 11.55
CA ALA A 536 -42.52 -6.73 10.83
C ALA A 536 -42.57 -7.11 9.35
N GLN A 537 -42.06 -6.21 8.50
CA GLN A 537 -41.56 -6.58 7.19
C GLN A 537 -40.08 -6.93 7.29
N VAL A 538 -39.73 -8.17 6.93
CA VAL A 538 -38.36 -8.67 6.93
C VAL A 538 -37.85 -8.73 5.50
N LEU A 539 -36.82 -7.93 5.21
CA LEU A 539 -36.25 -7.78 3.87
C LEU A 539 -34.85 -8.38 3.82
N GLN A 540 -34.44 -8.80 2.62
CA GLN A 540 -33.07 -9.24 2.31
C GLN A 540 -32.56 -8.47 1.08
N PRO A 541 -32.20 -7.18 1.21
CA PRO A 541 -31.72 -6.39 0.09
C PRO A 541 -30.38 -6.91 -0.44
N GLN A 542 -30.31 -7.22 -1.73
CA GLN A 542 -29.09 -7.69 -2.41
C GLN A 542 -28.48 -6.59 -3.28
N LEU A 543 -27.33 -6.06 -2.86
CA LEU A 543 -26.60 -5.05 -3.63
C LEU A 543 -25.73 -5.71 -4.70
N HIS A 544 -25.74 -5.14 -5.90
CA HIS A 544 -24.82 -5.51 -6.96
C HIS A 544 -23.58 -4.61 -6.88
N PRO A 545 -22.36 -5.16 -6.87
CA PRO A 545 -21.16 -4.33 -6.86
C PRO A 545 -20.98 -3.61 -8.21
N ILE A 546 -20.39 -2.41 -8.18
CA ILE A 546 -19.97 -1.67 -9.37
C ILE A 546 -18.60 -2.21 -9.79
N ALA A 547 -18.40 -2.45 -11.09
CA ALA A 547 -17.15 -2.98 -11.63
C ALA A 547 -16.70 -4.25 -10.85
N ASP A 548 -17.63 -5.20 -10.74
CA ASP A 548 -17.59 -6.47 -10.01
C ASP A 548 -16.96 -6.48 -8.60
N GLY A 549 -16.79 -5.31 -7.98
CA GLY A 549 -16.20 -5.14 -6.66
C GLY A 549 -14.67 -5.05 -6.68
N THR A 550 -14.03 -5.24 -7.83
CA THR A 550 -12.57 -5.16 -8.06
C THR A 550 -11.93 -3.87 -7.49
N LEU A 551 -12.66 -2.76 -7.51
CA LEU A 551 -12.19 -1.43 -7.07
C LEU A 551 -12.38 -1.17 -5.56
N ILE A 552 -13.12 -2.01 -4.83
CA ILE A 552 -13.40 -1.81 -3.41
C ILE A 552 -12.11 -1.84 -2.58
N GLY A 553 -11.86 -0.78 -1.82
CA GLY A 553 -10.70 -0.67 -0.93
C GLY A 553 -9.36 -0.39 -1.62
N LYS A 554 -9.33 -0.27 -2.96
CA LYS A 554 -8.11 0.13 -3.70
C LYS A 554 -7.81 1.61 -3.46
N VAL A 555 -6.54 2.02 -3.52
CA VAL A 555 -6.11 3.41 -3.32
C VAL A 555 -5.52 3.99 -4.60
N PHE A 556 -6.03 5.16 -5.01
CA PHE A 556 -5.56 5.90 -6.17
C PHE A 556 -5.11 7.31 -5.79
N VAL A 557 -4.07 7.78 -6.46
CA VAL A 557 -3.54 9.14 -6.37
C VAL A 557 -3.55 9.74 -7.77
N LEU A 558 -4.45 10.69 -8.00
CA LEU A 558 -4.65 11.29 -9.32
C LEU A 558 -3.97 12.66 -9.39
N ASP A 559 -3.18 12.88 -10.43
CA ASP A 559 -2.47 14.14 -10.71
C ASP A 559 -2.88 14.73 -12.05
N ALA A 560 -3.37 15.96 -12.03
CA ALA A 560 -3.67 16.73 -13.24
C ALA A 560 -2.44 17.57 -13.58
N ARG A 561 -1.73 17.27 -14.68
CA ARG A 561 -0.58 18.08 -15.10
C ARG A 561 -1.00 19.53 -15.32
N TYR A 562 -0.02 20.44 -15.20
CA TYR A 562 -0.20 21.90 -15.27
C TYR A 562 -1.02 22.44 -14.08
N GLY A 563 -1.01 23.76 -13.89
CA GLY A 563 -1.73 24.44 -12.83
C GLY A 563 -1.15 25.82 -12.48
N GLY A 564 -2.02 26.75 -12.08
CA GLY A 564 -1.67 28.10 -11.67
C GLY A 564 -1.00 28.88 -12.80
N SER A 565 0.28 29.26 -12.64
CA SER A 565 1.02 30.00 -13.67
C SER A 565 1.50 29.11 -14.83
N GLU A 566 1.56 27.79 -14.67
CA GLU A 566 1.91 26.84 -15.73
C GLU A 566 0.61 26.28 -16.31
N ARG A 567 -0.08 27.01 -17.20
CA ARG A 567 -1.41 26.57 -17.71
C ARG A 567 -1.35 25.55 -18.87
N GLY A 568 -0.17 25.36 -19.46
CA GLY A 568 0.05 24.60 -20.70
C GLY A 568 -0.30 25.41 -21.95
N THR A 569 0.22 25.00 -23.12
CA THR A 569 -0.10 25.64 -24.40
C THR A 569 -1.54 25.28 -24.82
N PRO A 570 -2.44 26.25 -25.05
CA PRO A 570 -3.82 25.95 -25.47
C PRO A 570 -3.83 25.22 -26.82
N VAL A 571 -4.64 24.17 -26.92
CA VAL A 571 -4.63 23.29 -28.11
C VAL A 571 -5.75 23.63 -29.10
N ILE A 572 -6.98 23.85 -28.61
CA ILE A 572 -8.14 24.29 -29.41
C ILE A 572 -9.00 25.26 -28.58
N ASN A 573 -9.59 26.27 -29.24
CA ASN A 573 -10.58 27.22 -28.67
C ASN A 573 -10.15 27.89 -27.35
N SER A 574 -8.85 28.17 -27.18
CA SER A 574 -8.26 28.82 -26.00
C SER A 574 -8.44 28.07 -24.67
N VAL A 575 -8.81 26.79 -24.68
CA VAL A 575 -8.87 25.95 -23.48
C VAL A 575 -7.46 25.57 -23.04
N ALA A 576 -7.13 25.79 -21.76
CA ALA A 576 -5.83 25.45 -21.21
C ALA A 576 -5.78 23.98 -20.76
N PRO A 577 -4.70 23.22 -21.07
CA PRO A 577 -4.51 21.86 -20.56
C PRO A 577 -4.68 21.71 -19.04
N ALA A 578 -4.27 22.70 -18.24
CA ALA A 578 -4.47 22.70 -16.79
C ALA A 578 -5.93 22.55 -16.33
N ASP A 579 -6.87 23.12 -17.10
CA ASP A 579 -8.30 23.11 -16.80
C ASP A 579 -8.90 21.74 -17.19
N LEU A 580 -8.58 21.26 -18.39
CA LEU A 580 -9.04 19.97 -18.92
C LEU A 580 -8.53 18.78 -18.08
N ASN A 581 -7.22 18.76 -17.77
CA ASN A 581 -6.61 17.75 -16.91
C ASN A 581 -7.32 17.68 -15.54
N LEU A 582 -7.62 18.83 -14.94
CA LEU A 582 -8.32 18.88 -13.64
C LEU A 582 -9.76 18.38 -13.74
N ALA A 583 -10.45 18.66 -14.85
CA ALA A 583 -11.82 18.21 -15.06
C ALA A 583 -11.90 16.68 -15.25
N VAL A 584 -11.02 16.09 -16.06
CA VAL A 584 -10.94 14.63 -16.26
C VAL A 584 -10.58 13.91 -14.97
N VAL A 585 -9.57 14.41 -14.23
CA VAL A 585 -9.19 13.85 -12.92
C VAL A 585 -10.35 13.89 -11.90
N LYS A 586 -11.16 14.95 -11.90
CA LYS A 586 -12.35 15.05 -11.02
C LYS A 586 -13.46 14.09 -11.42
N ALA A 587 -13.74 13.94 -12.71
CA ALA A 587 -14.71 12.97 -13.20
C ALA A 587 -14.28 11.53 -12.89
N LEU A 588 -13.01 11.20 -13.12
CA LEU A 588 -12.44 9.88 -12.80
C LEU A 588 -12.48 9.59 -11.28
N LYS A 589 -12.21 10.59 -10.44
CA LYS A 589 -12.36 10.46 -8.98
C LYS A 589 -13.77 10.04 -8.58
N GLU A 590 -14.79 10.71 -9.12
CA GLU A 590 -16.20 10.38 -8.83
C GLU A 590 -16.53 8.94 -9.22
N MET A 591 -16.07 8.48 -10.39
CA MET A 591 -16.28 7.10 -10.85
C MET A 591 -15.61 6.06 -9.93
N LEU A 592 -14.34 6.28 -9.58
CA LEU A 592 -13.55 5.38 -8.73
C LEU A 592 -14.08 5.32 -7.29
N GLU A 593 -14.46 6.46 -6.69
CA GLU A 593 -15.04 6.49 -5.33
C GLU A 593 -16.42 5.83 -5.27
N LEU A 594 -17.26 6.01 -6.28
CA LEU A 594 -18.54 5.30 -6.37
C LEU A 594 -18.34 3.79 -6.52
N ALA A 595 -17.28 3.35 -7.21
CA ALA A 595 -16.84 1.97 -7.27
C ALA A 595 -16.07 1.48 -6.01
N GLY A 596 -16.04 2.29 -4.94
CA GLY A 596 -15.55 1.87 -3.61
C GLY A 596 -14.05 2.05 -3.39
N ALA A 597 -13.34 2.70 -4.29
CA ALA A 597 -11.93 3.05 -4.11
C ALA A 597 -11.75 4.30 -3.23
N SER A 598 -10.59 4.42 -2.59
CA SER A 598 -10.16 5.65 -1.92
C SER A 598 -9.30 6.47 -2.88
N VAL A 599 -9.68 7.72 -3.15
CA VAL A 599 -9.03 8.54 -4.18
C VAL A 599 -8.52 9.86 -3.60
N HIS A 600 -7.23 10.09 -3.76
CA HIS A 600 -6.55 11.32 -3.37
C HIS A 600 -6.21 12.15 -4.61
N LEU A 601 -6.52 13.44 -4.61
CA LEU A 601 -6.04 14.35 -5.64
C LEU A 601 -4.74 15.01 -5.19
N VAL A 602 -3.77 15.12 -6.10
CA VAL A 602 -2.57 15.93 -5.88
C VAL A 602 -2.93 17.42 -5.71
N ARG A 603 -3.89 17.91 -6.51
CA ARG A 603 -4.47 19.26 -6.43
C ARG A 603 -5.97 19.23 -6.61
N GLU A 604 -6.71 20.04 -5.85
CA GLU A 604 -8.17 20.18 -6.03
C GLU A 604 -8.56 21.39 -6.89
N LYS A 605 -7.65 22.35 -7.06
CA LYS A 605 -7.88 23.64 -7.72
C LYS A 605 -6.87 23.88 -8.84
N ASP A 606 -7.05 24.97 -9.58
CA ASP A 606 -6.02 25.45 -10.51
C ASP A 606 -4.88 26.09 -9.72
N GLU A 607 -3.86 25.29 -9.37
CA GLU A 607 -2.72 25.72 -8.57
C GLU A 607 -1.44 25.02 -9.01
N LYS A 608 -0.30 25.74 -8.93
CA LYS A 608 1.01 25.18 -9.25
C LYS A 608 1.58 24.46 -8.04
N ILE A 609 1.68 23.12 -8.10
CA ILE A 609 2.37 22.32 -7.09
C ILE A 609 3.78 21.94 -7.58
N PRO A 610 4.86 22.44 -6.94
CA PRO A 610 6.23 22.06 -7.26
C PRO A 610 6.48 20.56 -7.09
N VAL A 611 7.27 19.98 -8.00
CA VAL A 611 7.62 18.55 -8.07
C VAL A 611 8.01 17.94 -6.70
N PRO A 612 8.90 18.54 -5.86
CA PRO A 612 9.24 17.94 -4.56
C PRO A 612 8.07 17.90 -3.57
N LYS A 613 7.18 18.90 -3.60
CA LYS A 613 5.97 18.90 -2.76
C LYS A 613 4.98 17.85 -3.23
N ARG A 614 4.85 17.67 -4.56
CA ARG A 614 4.00 16.64 -5.18
C ARG A 614 4.43 15.23 -4.77
N VAL A 615 5.71 14.91 -4.97
CA VAL A 615 6.30 13.63 -4.55
C VAL A 615 6.08 13.36 -3.06
N LYS A 616 6.32 14.37 -2.20
CA LYS A 616 6.07 14.25 -0.76
C LYS A 616 4.59 13.97 -0.43
N ALA A 617 3.65 14.61 -1.11
CA ALA A 617 2.22 14.40 -0.90
C ALA A 617 1.78 12.99 -1.32
N ILE A 618 2.22 12.50 -2.48
CA ILE A 618 1.94 11.14 -2.96
C ILE A 618 2.49 10.10 -1.98
N ASN A 619 3.74 10.27 -1.54
CA ASN A 619 4.42 9.30 -0.68
C ASN A 619 3.91 9.28 0.77
N ALA A 620 3.30 10.37 1.24
CA ALA A 620 2.70 10.44 2.58
C ALA A 620 1.45 9.56 2.73
N ILE A 621 0.83 9.13 1.62
CA ILE A 621 -0.28 8.18 1.62
C ILE A 621 0.30 6.80 1.96
N LYS A 622 0.04 6.33 3.18
CA LYS A 622 0.68 5.13 3.77
C LYS A 622 0.33 3.82 3.07
N HIS A 623 -0.85 3.73 2.47
CA HIS A 623 -1.31 2.52 1.79
C HIS A 623 -0.62 2.33 0.44
N ASP A 624 -0.37 1.09 0.04
CA ASP A 624 -0.02 0.77 -1.34
C ASP A 624 -1.18 1.14 -2.29
N GLY A 625 -0.85 1.43 -3.55
CA GLY A 625 -1.84 1.90 -4.51
C GLY A 625 -1.22 2.43 -5.79
N TYR A 626 -2.03 3.14 -6.56
CA TYR A 626 -1.72 3.57 -7.92
C TYR A 626 -1.58 5.09 -8.01
N TYR A 627 -0.58 5.56 -8.75
CA TYR A 627 -0.41 6.97 -9.10
C TYR A 627 -0.64 7.16 -10.60
N LEU A 628 -1.63 7.96 -10.95
CA LEU A 628 -2.02 8.24 -12.33
C LEU A 628 -1.90 9.74 -12.58
N ARG A 629 -0.98 10.13 -13.46
CA ARG A 629 -0.87 11.49 -13.97
C ARG A 629 -1.58 11.60 -15.32
N ILE A 630 -2.52 12.53 -15.43
CA ILE A 630 -3.25 12.81 -16.67
C ILE A 630 -2.72 14.12 -17.28
N ASP A 631 -2.46 14.08 -18.58
CA ASP A 631 -2.01 15.21 -19.37
C ASP A 631 -2.70 15.28 -20.75
N HIS A 632 -2.77 16.49 -21.31
CA HIS A 632 -3.29 16.77 -22.64
C HIS A 632 -2.29 17.63 -23.41
N GLY A 633 -1.68 17.03 -24.42
CA GLY A 633 -0.65 17.65 -25.25
C GLY A 633 -1.19 18.36 -26.49
N ALA A 634 -0.37 19.25 -27.06
CA ALA A 634 -0.61 19.77 -28.40
C ALA A 634 -0.25 18.71 -29.46
N ARG A 635 -1.00 18.65 -30.55
CA ARG A 635 -0.74 17.71 -31.65
C ARG A 635 0.55 18.06 -32.41
N VAL A 636 1.35 17.05 -32.74
CA VAL A 636 2.25 17.09 -33.91
C VAL A 636 1.65 16.27 -35.06
N LYS A 637 1.83 16.74 -36.30
CA LYS A 637 1.25 16.10 -37.50
C LYS A 637 2.04 14.82 -37.82
N GLY A 638 1.42 13.66 -37.57
CA GLY A 638 1.99 12.33 -37.88
C GLY A 638 2.01 11.38 -36.69
N GLU A 639 1.78 11.89 -35.48
CA GLU A 639 1.77 11.12 -34.23
C GLU A 639 0.44 10.41 -33.92
N PRO A 640 0.45 9.37 -33.07
CA PRO A 640 -0.75 8.72 -32.55
C PRO A 640 -1.61 9.62 -31.64
N SER A 641 -2.88 9.26 -31.47
CA SER A 641 -3.87 10.08 -30.74
C SER A 641 -3.86 9.91 -29.22
N VAL A 642 -3.12 8.94 -28.69
CA VAL A 642 -2.80 8.81 -27.26
C VAL A 642 -1.33 8.42 -27.17
N ILE A 643 -0.56 9.17 -26.37
CA ILE A 643 0.83 8.88 -26.06
C ILE A 643 0.90 8.50 -24.60
N ALA A 644 1.11 7.22 -24.35
CA ALA A 644 1.05 6.66 -23.02
C ALA A 644 2.48 6.48 -22.50
N THR A 645 2.85 7.19 -21.43
CA THR A 645 4.22 7.23 -20.92
C THR A 645 4.33 6.51 -19.56
N GLY A 646 4.64 5.22 -19.63
CA GLY A 646 4.95 4.38 -18.47
C GLY A 646 6.44 4.42 -18.13
N TYR A 647 6.84 4.15 -16.88
CA TYR A 647 8.26 4.01 -16.57
C TYR A 647 8.83 2.76 -17.28
N PRO A 648 9.85 2.90 -18.17
CA PRO A 648 10.32 1.79 -18.99
C PRO A 648 10.94 0.67 -18.14
N GLY A 649 10.48 -0.57 -18.37
CA GLY A 649 10.95 -1.75 -17.64
C GLY A 649 10.12 -2.08 -16.39
N ASN A 650 8.98 -1.42 -16.16
CA ASN A 650 8.00 -1.82 -15.17
C ASN A 650 6.78 -2.47 -15.86
N GLN A 651 6.85 -3.79 -16.06
CA GLN A 651 5.79 -4.57 -16.71
C GLN A 651 4.40 -4.37 -16.09
N VAL A 652 4.32 -4.10 -14.78
CA VAL A 652 3.03 -3.86 -14.10
C VAL A 652 2.42 -2.52 -14.54
N ALA A 653 3.25 -1.48 -14.68
CA ALA A 653 2.82 -0.20 -15.23
C ALA A 653 2.48 -0.31 -16.72
N GLU A 654 3.28 -1.05 -17.51
CA GLU A 654 3.02 -1.30 -18.94
C GLU A 654 1.73 -2.09 -19.18
N ASN A 655 1.44 -3.10 -18.35
CA ASN A 655 0.20 -3.88 -18.43
C ASN A 655 -1.03 -3.02 -18.04
N TYR A 656 -0.90 -2.17 -17.02
CA TYR A 656 -1.94 -1.21 -16.64
C TYR A 656 -2.17 -0.18 -17.76
N LEU A 657 -1.10 0.32 -18.37
CA LEU A 657 -1.15 1.23 -19.51
C LEU A 657 -1.90 0.60 -20.70
N LYS A 658 -1.55 -0.63 -21.06
CA LYS A 658 -2.21 -1.39 -22.13
C LYS A 658 -3.71 -1.58 -21.85
N ALA A 659 -4.09 -1.85 -20.60
CA ALA A 659 -5.49 -1.98 -20.23
C ALA A 659 -6.25 -0.65 -20.29
N ILE A 660 -5.64 0.47 -19.87
CA ILE A 660 -6.18 1.83 -20.08
C ILE A 660 -6.44 2.06 -21.58
N LEU A 661 -5.46 1.75 -22.43
CA LEU A 661 -5.54 1.91 -23.88
C LEU A 661 -6.62 1.01 -24.52
N ASP A 662 -6.79 -0.22 -24.03
CA ASP A 662 -7.93 -1.07 -24.39
C ASP A 662 -9.28 -0.43 -23.98
N GLY A 663 -9.33 0.28 -22.85
CA GLY A 663 -10.49 1.07 -22.44
C GLY A 663 -10.86 2.15 -23.47
N PHE A 664 -9.89 2.89 -23.99
CA PHE A 664 -10.10 3.85 -25.09
C PHE A 664 -10.54 3.18 -26.40
N ASN A 665 -10.03 1.98 -26.71
CA ASN A 665 -10.46 1.20 -27.87
C ASN A 665 -11.93 0.73 -27.78
N ILE A 666 -12.42 0.44 -26.57
CA ILE A 666 -13.82 0.12 -26.30
C ILE A 666 -14.70 1.37 -26.44
N THR A 667 -14.26 2.53 -25.92
CA THR A 667 -15.01 3.78 -25.96
C THR A 667 -14.59 4.68 -27.13
N LEU A 668 -15.20 4.49 -28.31
CA LEU A 668 -15.18 5.43 -29.47
C LEU A 668 -13.84 5.72 -30.19
N PHE A 669 -12.66 5.38 -29.66
CA PHE A 669 -11.38 5.73 -30.30
C PHE A 669 -10.74 4.54 -31.04
N LYS A 670 -11.11 4.34 -32.32
CA LYS A 670 -10.38 3.42 -33.22
C LYS A 670 -9.17 4.12 -33.85
N THR A 671 -8.03 4.09 -33.19
CA THR A 671 -6.77 4.67 -33.70
C THR A 671 -5.59 3.82 -33.22
N PRO A 672 -4.52 3.62 -34.03
CA PRO A 672 -3.31 2.97 -33.54
C PRO A 672 -2.73 3.68 -32.31
N VAL A 673 -2.19 2.86 -31.42
CA VAL A 673 -1.66 3.23 -30.10
C VAL A 673 -0.17 2.94 -30.08
N GLU A 674 0.63 3.87 -29.57
CA GLU A 674 2.06 3.67 -29.32
C GLU A 674 2.38 4.00 -27.85
N THR A 675 3.17 3.13 -27.22
CA THR A 675 3.64 3.28 -25.85
C THR A 675 5.09 3.73 -25.85
N PHE A 676 5.42 4.75 -25.05
CA PHE A 676 6.78 5.26 -24.91
C PHE A 676 7.24 5.14 -23.45
N GLY A 677 8.55 5.04 -23.24
CA GLY A 677 9.13 5.11 -21.90
C GLY A 677 9.16 6.55 -21.40
N ASP A 678 8.59 6.82 -20.22
CA ASP A 678 8.77 8.09 -19.52
C ASP A 678 10.14 8.14 -18.84
N GLU A 679 11.09 8.83 -19.48
CA GLU A 679 12.42 9.08 -18.92
C GLU A 679 12.59 10.48 -18.32
N GLU A 680 11.52 11.27 -18.18
CA GLU A 680 11.64 12.67 -17.75
C GLU A 680 10.81 13.02 -16.52
N SER A 681 9.64 12.41 -16.30
CA SER A 681 8.73 12.68 -15.17
C SER A 681 9.32 12.28 -13.81
N PRO A 682 9.79 13.22 -12.97
CA PRO A 682 10.45 12.86 -11.71
C PRO A 682 9.46 12.26 -10.69
N GLU A 683 8.17 12.57 -10.80
CA GLU A 683 7.16 12.06 -9.86
C GLU A 683 6.83 10.57 -10.06
N ILE A 684 6.89 10.08 -11.30
CA ILE A 684 6.74 8.65 -11.62
C ILE A 684 7.93 7.88 -11.06
N ARG A 685 9.15 8.41 -11.26
CA ARG A 685 10.40 7.85 -10.75
C ARG A 685 10.51 7.89 -9.22
N SER A 686 9.90 8.89 -8.58
CA SER A 686 10.09 9.20 -7.15
C SER A 686 8.92 8.83 -6.24
N THR A 687 7.89 8.16 -6.75
CA THR A 687 6.76 7.72 -5.94
C THR A 687 7.04 6.37 -5.23
N ASN A 688 6.23 6.04 -4.23
CA ASN A 688 6.13 4.70 -3.64
C ASN A 688 4.95 3.87 -4.20
N LYS A 689 4.20 4.42 -5.14
CA LYS A 689 3.01 3.82 -5.78
C LYS A 689 3.36 3.16 -7.12
N ILE A 690 2.48 2.30 -7.64
CA ILE A 690 2.55 1.85 -9.04
C ILE A 690 2.15 3.04 -9.91
N ALA A 691 3.07 3.55 -10.72
CA ALA A 691 2.93 4.85 -11.38
C ALA A 691 2.92 4.79 -12.91
N LEU A 692 2.09 5.65 -13.51
CA LEU A 692 2.11 5.94 -14.94
C LEU A 692 1.69 7.39 -15.23
N ALA A 693 2.11 7.91 -16.37
CA ALA A 693 1.51 9.08 -16.99
C ALA A 693 0.78 8.71 -18.28
N LEU A 694 -0.31 9.42 -18.52
CA LEU A 694 -1.17 9.26 -19.68
C LEU A 694 -1.28 10.62 -20.38
N GLU A 695 -0.65 10.76 -21.55
CA GLU A 695 -0.74 11.96 -22.38
C GLU A 695 -1.77 11.74 -23.50
N ILE A 696 -2.94 12.33 -23.34
CA ILE A 696 -4.05 12.20 -24.29
C ILE A 696 -3.87 13.26 -25.38
N ARG A 697 -3.49 12.82 -26.59
CA ARG A 697 -3.33 13.69 -27.79
C ARG A 697 -4.57 13.70 -28.70
N SER A 698 -5.74 13.31 -28.16
CA SER A 698 -6.97 13.02 -28.91
C SER A 698 -7.67 14.23 -29.56
N ILE A 699 -7.06 15.42 -29.48
CA ILE A 699 -7.67 16.73 -29.80
C ILE A 699 -7.87 16.92 -31.33
N ASN A 700 -7.65 15.89 -32.13
CA ASN A 700 -7.75 15.92 -33.59
C ASN A 700 -8.74 14.92 -34.21
N HIS A 701 -9.67 14.40 -33.42
CA HIS A 701 -10.78 13.59 -33.94
C HIS A 701 -11.72 14.46 -34.82
N PRO A 702 -12.14 14.01 -36.02
CA PRO A 702 -12.98 14.81 -36.92
C PRO A 702 -14.37 15.15 -36.38
N HIS A 703 -14.77 14.56 -35.25
CA HIS A 703 -16.02 14.90 -34.55
C HIS A 703 -15.83 15.83 -33.33
N LEU A 704 -14.62 16.36 -33.07
CA LEU A 704 -14.31 17.22 -31.90
C LEU A 704 -14.18 18.73 -32.20
N HIS A 705 -14.42 19.17 -33.43
CA HIS A 705 -14.24 20.57 -33.86
C HIS A 705 -15.12 21.65 -33.15
N GLU A 706 -16.01 21.28 -32.23
CA GLU A 706 -17.01 22.20 -31.64
C GLU A 706 -16.79 22.55 -30.16
N SER A 707 -16.19 21.70 -29.32
CA SER A 707 -15.88 22.07 -27.91
C SER A 707 -14.94 21.11 -27.17
N ALA A 708 -13.67 21.49 -27.06
CA ALA A 708 -12.65 20.76 -26.28
C ALA A 708 -12.87 20.77 -24.76
N ASN A 709 -13.80 21.59 -24.25
CA ASN A 709 -14.22 21.62 -22.84
C ASN A 709 -15.69 21.17 -22.67
N SER A 710 -16.16 20.25 -23.52
CA SER A 710 -17.51 19.70 -23.36
C SER A 710 -17.56 18.71 -22.17
N PRO A 711 -18.59 18.78 -21.31
CA PRO A 711 -18.80 17.77 -20.26
C PRO A 711 -18.92 16.33 -20.82
N ALA A 712 -19.28 16.19 -22.10
CA ALA A 712 -19.36 14.92 -22.79
C ALA A 712 -17.99 14.27 -23.00
N LEU A 713 -17.01 15.03 -23.51
CA LEU A 713 -15.65 14.53 -23.73
C LEU A 713 -14.99 14.14 -22.40
N ILE A 714 -15.06 15.02 -21.41
CA ILE A 714 -14.48 14.82 -20.08
C ILE A 714 -15.02 13.53 -19.42
N ALA A 715 -16.34 13.29 -19.53
CA ALA A 715 -16.95 12.07 -19.01
C ALA A 715 -16.53 10.81 -19.80
N GLN A 716 -16.34 10.91 -21.12
CA GLN A 716 -15.91 9.79 -21.96
C GLN A 716 -14.45 9.40 -21.70
N GLU A 717 -13.53 10.36 -21.61
CA GLU A 717 -12.12 10.12 -21.30
C GLU A 717 -11.95 9.54 -19.88
N ALA A 718 -12.63 10.12 -18.89
CA ALA A 718 -12.64 9.57 -17.53
C ALA A 718 -13.19 8.13 -17.48
N TYR A 719 -14.25 7.84 -18.26
CA TYR A 719 -14.83 6.50 -18.30
C TYR A 719 -13.95 5.48 -19.03
N ALA A 720 -13.25 5.88 -20.10
CA ALA A 720 -12.26 5.04 -20.78
C ALA A 720 -11.15 4.59 -19.83
N ILE A 721 -10.61 5.55 -19.06
CA ILE A 721 -9.59 5.28 -18.02
C ILE A 721 -10.15 4.39 -16.92
N PHE A 722 -11.39 4.63 -16.46
CA PHE A 722 -12.06 3.79 -15.46
C PHE A 722 -12.19 2.33 -15.94
N LEU A 723 -12.67 2.09 -17.16
CA LEU A 723 -12.83 0.75 -17.73
C LEU A 723 -11.50 0.00 -17.83
N GLY A 724 -10.45 0.67 -18.33
CA GLY A 724 -9.14 0.06 -18.41
C GLY A 724 -8.48 -0.18 -17.05
N THR A 725 -8.76 0.67 -16.06
CA THR A 725 -8.34 0.47 -14.67
C THR A 725 -9.01 -0.75 -14.06
N TRP A 726 -10.32 -0.92 -14.28
CA TRP A 726 -11.05 -2.10 -13.87
C TRP A 726 -10.48 -3.37 -14.54
N LYS A 727 -10.32 -3.36 -15.87
CA LYS A 727 -9.74 -4.48 -16.65
C LYS A 727 -8.37 -4.90 -16.12
N PHE A 728 -7.47 -3.94 -15.87
CA PHE A 728 -6.15 -4.21 -15.33
C PHE A 728 -6.20 -4.93 -13.97
N LEU A 729 -6.97 -4.39 -13.03
CA LEU A 729 -7.03 -4.89 -11.67
C LEU A 729 -7.70 -6.25 -11.57
N LYS A 730 -8.73 -6.48 -12.38
CA LYS A 730 -9.39 -7.78 -12.47
C LYS A 730 -8.43 -8.86 -12.95
N ASN A 731 -7.71 -8.60 -14.05
CA ASN A 731 -6.71 -9.54 -14.55
C ASN A 731 -5.62 -9.82 -13.50
N ALA A 732 -5.20 -8.80 -12.75
CA ALA A 732 -4.22 -8.96 -11.68
C ALA A 732 -4.72 -9.83 -10.50
N GLN A 733 -6.03 -9.83 -10.19
CA GLN A 733 -6.60 -10.73 -9.19
C GLN A 733 -6.65 -12.18 -9.67
N LEU A 734 -7.02 -12.42 -10.94
CA LEU A 734 -7.03 -13.75 -11.53
C LEU A 734 -5.62 -14.38 -11.48
N PHE A 735 -4.56 -13.62 -11.77
CA PHE A 735 -3.17 -14.09 -11.61
C PHE A 735 -2.74 -14.41 -10.16
N GLU A 736 -3.43 -13.90 -9.13
CA GLU A 736 -3.18 -14.31 -7.72
C GLU A 736 -3.98 -15.56 -7.32
N GLU A 737 -5.03 -15.93 -8.08
CA GLU A 737 -5.88 -17.11 -7.83
C GLU A 737 -5.58 -18.31 -8.77
N GLU A 738 -5.03 -18.07 -9.97
CA GLU A 738 -4.67 -19.07 -10.98
C GLU A 738 -3.43 -19.90 -10.61
N LEU A 739 -3.62 -20.82 -9.66
CA LEU A 739 -2.84 -22.07 -9.57
C LEU A 739 -3.70 -23.31 -9.88
N ASN A 740 -4.97 -23.12 -10.24
CA ASN A 740 -5.88 -24.16 -10.72
C ASN A 740 -6.91 -23.60 -11.73
N SER A 741 -7.17 -24.40 -12.76
CA SER A 741 -8.20 -24.30 -13.81
C SER A 741 -7.99 -23.34 -14.99
N ASP A 742 -7.81 -23.92 -16.18
CA ASP A 742 -8.20 -23.31 -17.45
C ASP A 742 -9.73 -23.17 -17.48
N THR A 743 -10.30 -21.95 -17.34
CA THR A 743 -11.40 -21.47 -18.22
C THR A 743 -11.90 -20.05 -17.93
N ARG A 744 -11.86 -19.20 -18.97
CA ARG A 744 -12.75 -18.06 -19.29
C ARG A 744 -12.81 -16.86 -18.33
N ASP A 745 -12.39 -15.67 -18.80
CA ASP A 745 -13.08 -14.42 -18.43
C ASP A 745 -12.96 -13.23 -19.43
N GLU A 746 -13.30 -13.42 -20.71
CA GLU A 746 -13.56 -12.31 -21.66
C GLU A 746 -15.00 -11.75 -21.57
N VAL A 747 -15.87 -12.35 -20.73
CA VAL A 747 -17.33 -12.26 -20.87
C VAL A 747 -17.93 -10.97 -20.27
N LEU A 748 -17.33 -10.41 -19.22
CA LEU A 748 -17.96 -9.31 -18.45
C LEU A 748 -17.81 -7.92 -19.08
N LEU A 749 -16.80 -7.68 -19.93
CA LEU A 749 -16.69 -6.44 -20.72
C LEU A 749 -17.67 -6.39 -21.91
N GLN A 750 -18.26 -7.53 -22.30
CA GLN A 750 -19.24 -7.61 -23.41
C GLN A 750 -20.69 -7.32 -22.98
N LYS A 751 -20.93 -7.08 -21.68
CA LYS A 751 -22.25 -6.70 -21.13
C LYS A 751 -22.50 -5.20 -21.28
N GLU A 752 -23.01 -4.81 -22.44
CA GLU A 752 -23.29 -3.42 -22.82
C GLU A 752 -24.78 -3.06 -22.73
N LEU A 753 -25.10 -2.00 -21.97
CA LEU A 753 -26.40 -1.34 -21.97
C LEU A 753 -26.31 0.06 -22.60
N GLU A 754 -26.93 0.20 -23.77
CA GLU A 754 -26.94 1.43 -24.55
C GLU A 754 -28.26 2.23 -24.33
N ILE A 755 -28.17 3.37 -23.67
CA ILE A 755 -29.31 4.28 -23.43
C ILE A 755 -29.36 5.35 -24.52
N HIS A 756 -30.45 5.40 -25.28
CA HIS A 756 -30.67 6.41 -26.33
C HIS A 756 -31.60 7.52 -25.80
N VAL A 757 -31.10 8.73 -25.63
CA VAL A 757 -31.92 9.90 -25.26
C VAL A 757 -32.37 10.62 -26.52
N VAL A 758 -33.70 10.72 -26.70
CA VAL A 758 -34.33 11.39 -27.84
C VAL A 758 -35.41 12.36 -27.39
N ASP A 759 -35.69 13.38 -28.21
CA ASP A 759 -36.80 14.28 -27.93
C ASP A 759 -38.16 13.56 -28.05
N GLY A 760 -39.06 13.93 -27.13
CA GLY A 760 -40.38 13.37 -26.96
C GLY A 760 -41.34 13.67 -28.10
N ILE A 761 -41.09 14.72 -28.89
CA ILE A 761 -41.95 15.18 -29.98
C ILE A 761 -41.31 14.87 -31.33
N SER A 762 -40.19 15.52 -31.64
CA SER A 762 -39.45 15.45 -32.91
C SER A 762 -38.69 14.13 -33.13
N ARG A 763 -38.54 13.30 -32.10
CA ARG A 763 -37.74 12.05 -32.09
C ARG A 763 -36.25 12.23 -32.42
N LYS A 764 -35.75 13.47 -32.52
CA LYS A 764 -34.33 13.73 -32.78
C LYS A 764 -33.47 13.30 -31.57
N PRO A 765 -32.25 12.79 -31.79
CA PRO A 765 -31.33 12.50 -30.69
C PRO A 765 -30.93 13.75 -29.91
N ILE A 766 -30.75 13.60 -28.60
CA ILE A 766 -30.29 14.67 -27.71
C ILE A 766 -28.87 14.35 -27.27
N ALA A 767 -27.92 15.09 -27.83
CA ALA A 767 -26.51 15.05 -27.43
C ALA A 767 -26.27 15.85 -26.14
N GLY A 768 -25.27 15.45 -25.35
CA GLY A 768 -24.93 16.16 -24.11
C GLY A 768 -25.85 15.89 -22.92
N ALA A 769 -26.81 14.96 -23.03
CA ALA A 769 -27.66 14.55 -21.91
C ALA A 769 -26.86 13.69 -20.92
N ARG A 770 -26.90 14.05 -19.64
CA ARG A 770 -26.35 13.25 -18.53
C ARG A 770 -27.32 12.11 -18.25
N VAL A 771 -26.80 10.89 -18.21
CA VAL A 771 -27.54 9.64 -17.96
C VAL A 771 -26.86 8.91 -16.81
N ALA A 772 -27.58 8.57 -15.74
CA ALA A 772 -27.06 7.80 -14.61
C ALA A 772 -27.96 6.60 -14.28
N LEU A 773 -27.36 5.49 -13.84
CA LEU A 773 -28.05 4.29 -13.37
C LEU A 773 -28.03 4.27 -11.83
N ASP A 774 -29.17 4.17 -11.15
CA ASP A 774 -29.26 4.09 -9.68
C ASP A 774 -28.43 5.13 -8.90
N HIS A 775 -28.25 6.33 -9.46
CA HIS A 775 -27.37 7.37 -8.92
C HIS A 775 -25.86 7.01 -8.88
N THR A 776 -25.37 6.19 -9.81
CA THR A 776 -23.94 6.10 -10.14
C THR A 776 -23.44 7.36 -10.87
N PHE A 777 -22.16 7.36 -11.25
CA PHE A 777 -21.59 8.37 -12.12
C PHE A 777 -22.42 8.52 -13.40
N PRO A 778 -22.72 9.75 -13.84
CA PRO A 778 -23.44 9.98 -15.07
C PRO A 778 -22.51 9.91 -16.28
N LEU A 779 -22.86 9.07 -17.24
CA LEU A 779 -22.33 9.14 -18.60
C LEU A 779 -23.06 10.22 -19.40
N VAL A 780 -22.48 10.67 -20.50
CA VAL A 780 -23.06 11.75 -21.32
C VAL A 780 -23.31 11.24 -22.74
N THR A 781 -24.48 11.57 -23.29
CA THR A 781 -24.85 11.13 -24.63
C THR A 781 -23.98 11.78 -25.72
N ASN A 782 -23.54 10.96 -26.67
CA ASN A 782 -22.82 11.39 -27.85
C ASN A 782 -23.73 12.14 -28.85
N ARG A 783 -23.19 12.55 -30.00
CA ARG A 783 -23.94 13.24 -31.08
C ARG A 783 -25.14 12.45 -31.64
N THR A 784 -25.19 11.13 -31.45
CA THR A 784 -26.34 10.28 -31.84
C THR A 784 -27.28 9.99 -30.67
N GLY A 785 -27.15 10.70 -29.56
CA GLY A 785 -28.00 10.60 -28.38
C GLY A 785 -27.74 9.37 -27.51
N LYS A 786 -26.62 8.66 -27.70
CA LYS A 786 -26.33 7.38 -27.04
C LYS A 786 -25.33 7.52 -25.88
N ALA A 787 -25.58 6.83 -24.77
CA ALA A 787 -24.63 6.59 -23.69
C ALA A 787 -24.58 5.08 -23.37
N THR A 788 -23.38 4.49 -23.31
CA THR A 788 -23.18 3.04 -23.17
C THR A 788 -22.51 2.69 -21.84
N PHE A 789 -23.18 1.89 -21.02
CA PHE A 789 -22.66 1.35 -19.78
C PHE A 789 -22.17 -0.09 -20.00
N HIS A 790 -20.96 -0.40 -19.55
CA HIS A 790 -20.36 -1.74 -19.59
C HIS A 790 -20.38 -2.36 -18.20
N GLY A 791 -20.44 -3.70 -18.12
CA GLY A 791 -20.41 -4.42 -16.84
C GLY A 791 -21.71 -4.33 -16.05
N VAL A 792 -22.83 -4.07 -16.74
CA VAL A 792 -24.17 -4.09 -16.13
C VAL A 792 -24.65 -5.53 -15.93
N HIS A 793 -25.65 -5.71 -15.07
CA HIS A 793 -26.27 -6.99 -14.76
C HIS A 793 -27.77 -6.94 -15.06
N ALA A 794 -28.36 -8.04 -15.50
CA ALA A 794 -29.80 -8.13 -15.78
C ALA A 794 -30.64 -7.87 -14.51
N ARG A 795 -31.17 -6.65 -14.35
CA ARG A 795 -32.04 -6.25 -13.23
C ARG A 795 -32.81 -4.97 -13.52
N ARG A 796 -33.67 -4.58 -12.56
CA ARG A 796 -34.30 -3.27 -12.53
C ARG A 796 -33.30 -2.18 -12.19
N TYR A 797 -33.20 -1.15 -13.03
CA TYR A 797 -32.43 0.07 -12.79
C TYR A 797 -33.36 1.28 -12.82
N ARG A 798 -33.07 2.27 -11.96
CA ARG A 798 -33.50 3.65 -12.15
C ARG A 798 -32.55 4.34 -13.12
N VAL A 799 -33.05 4.77 -14.27
CA VAL A 799 -32.31 5.64 -15.19
C VAL A 799 -32.75 7.08 -14.98
N ALA A 800 -31.83 7.93 -14.54
CA ALA A 800 -32.01 9.38 -14.46
C ALA A 800 -31.40 10.06 -15.69
N VAL A 801 -32.13 10.98 -16.31
CA VAL A 801 -31.72 11.74 -17.50
C VAL A 801 -31.93 13.23 -17.28
N GLU A 802 -30.87 14.00 -17.50
CA GLU A 802 -30.82 15.46 -17.40
C GLU A 802 -30.19 16.05 -18.66
N ALA A 803 -30.84 17.01 -19.31
CA ALA A 803 -30.31 17.69 -20.49
C ALA A 803 -30.72 19.17 -20.49
N ALA A 804 -29.81 20.06 -20.91
CA ALA A 804 -30.08 21.49 -20.95
C ALA A 804 -31.24 21.81 -21.89
N GLY A 805 -32.23 22.58 -21.40
CA GLY A 805 -33.46 22.91 -22.13
C GLY A 805 -34.58 21.84 -22.05
N TYR A 806 -34.31 20.67 -21.45
CA TYR A 806 -35.29 19.58 -21.30
C TYR A 806 -35.73 19.42 -19.85
N ALA A 807 -36.92 18.86 -19.64
CA ALA A 807 -37.37 18.48 -18.31
C ALA A 807 -36.58 17.25 -17.81
N TYR A 808 -36.12 17.29 -16.54
CA TYR A 808 -35.54 16.12 -15.86
C TYR A 808 -36.50 14.92 -15.94
N ARG A 809 -35.98 13.76 -16.32
CA ARG A 809 -36.75 12.51 -16.37
C ARG A 809 -36.04 11.42 -15.61
N SER A 810 -36.78 10.71 -14.77
CA SER A 810 -36.36 9.43 -14.20
C SER A 810 -37.33 8.35 -14.65
N ILE A 811 -36.82 7.17 -15.02
CA ILE A 811 -37.62 5.96 -15.25
C ILE A 811 -37.05 4.80 -14.45
N GLU A 812 -37.87 3.82 -14.12
CA GLU A 812 -37.45 2.55 -13.50
C GLU A 812 -37.94 1.41 -14.39
N SER A 813 -37.02 0.65 -14.97
CA SER A 813 -37.30 -0.43 -15.92
C SER A 813 -36.39 -1.61 -15.64
N ASP A 814 -36.83 -2.80 -15.98
CA ASP A 814 -35.97 -3.97 -16.09
C ASP A 814 -35.09 -3.82 -17.34
N PHE A 815 -33.81 -4.15 -17.20
CA PHE A 815 -32.83 -4.15 -18.28
C PHE A 815 -32.16 -5.53 -18.38
N PRO A 816 -31.89 -6.03 -19.60
CA PRO A 816 -31.12 -7.25 -19.80
C PRO A 816 -29.63 -7.02 -19.49
N ASP A 817 -28.87 -8.13 -19.44
CA ASP A 817 -27.40 -8.12 -19.35
C ASP A 817 -26.73 -7.35 -20.50
N SER A 818 -27.34 -7.34 -21.69
CA SER A 818 -26.91 -6.54 -22.84
C SER A 818 -28.11 -6.10 -23.67
N GLY A 819 -28.11 -4.87 -24.20
CA GLY A 819 -29.16 -4.37 -25.09
C GLY A 819 -29.20 -2.85 -25.25
N SER A 820 -30.21 -2.34 -25.96
CA SER A 820 -30.43 -0.90 -26.13
C SER A 820 -31.86 -0.48 -25.74
N VAL A 821 -32.00 0.69 -25.10
CA VAL A 821 -33.28 1.23 -24.63
C VAL A 821 -33.38 2.73 -24.92
N SER A 822 -34.48 3.16 -25.54
CA SER A 822 -34.71 4.57 -25.88
C SER A 822 -35.55 5.30 -24.83
N ILE A 823 -34.96 6.31 -24.18
CA ILE A 823 -35.61 7.23 -23.25
C ILE A 823 -36.00 8.52 -23.99
N LYS A 824 -37.30 8.81 -24.00
CA LYS A 824 -37.86 10.02 -24.60
C LYS A 824 -37.93 11.13 -23.55
N ILE A 825 -37.39 12.32 -23.78
CA ILE A 825 -37.55 13.49 -22.87
C ILE A 825 -38.19 14.66 -23.62
N LYS A 826 -39.07 15.43 -22.96
CA LYS A 826 -39.72 16.59 -23.58
C LYS A 826 -38.94 17.86 -23.23
N GLU A 827 -38.93 18.82 -24.15
CA GLU A 827 -38.50 20.19 -23.85
C GLU A 827 -39.21 20.72 -22.59
N SER A 828 -38.48 21.51 -21.80
CA SER A 828 -39.00 22.09 -20.57
C SER A 828 -39.97 23.23 -20.91
N VAL A 829 -41.17 23.22 -20.33
CA VAL A 829 -42.22 24.24 -20.56
C VAL A 829 -41.93 25.54 -19.77
N LYS A 830 -40.66 25.91 -19.63
CA LYS A 830 -40.19 27.11 -18.92
C LYS A 830 -39.04 27.79 -19.64
N GLN A 831 -39.29 29.04 -20.05
CA GLN A 831 -38.70 30.16 -19.30
C GLN A 831 -39.69 30.53 -18.19
#